data_AF-A0A925NMH7-F1
#
_entry.id   AF-A0A925NMH7-F1
#
_cell.length_a   1.000
_cell.length_b   1.000
_cell.length_c   1.000
_cell.angle_alpha   90.00
_cell.angle_beta   90.00
_cell.angle_gamma   90.00
#
_symmetry.space_group_name_H-M   'P 1'
#
loop_
_entity.id
_entity.type
_entity.pdbx_description
1 polymer ?
#
loop_
_entity_poly.entity_id
_entity_poly.type
_entity_poly.pdbx_seq_one_letter_code
_entity_poly.pdbx_strand_id
1 'polypeptide(L)'
;MSENGIERYRIDREERKEPAPDTVDSLRDQIFQHEYRDQHRGLLDRATTGWMNGGDEKSLAELKALEVRARAGTLKPGEIATAVKADKAAVDFQNEVTTYGTGFLKATTLFLPGKGKVPWGIIASGTVHSIDQVKIAPDVSGGQMALDATLGFAKGSALKFTMDKVGAGSWRTWEKGLVIGGAGGALETGLHRENWMKDGHFDAGGIARVGQSTVFGAGAGAVTFHFGHKLFKGISGQTGGALEKSPLAANMGMGFSFGATGGFTGEAMHQIQTGKFDPVNLAVRSVLQGTTDMFAGGAGYKAGRLYSNETAGVQNGLRQGEGPTLMQDIASGVKGVGKRFFQTPEVDSNSQMAGGNRKRSGGDDSGGREGDKQSRREKRDRERDREREEDDGDGWGSVEPVETTGRKNGADKTAEVKTVEDPNRLIDPVASEKPVVEPVIKSEDAANLEALVPPVAAGKVEPIVVAVDAVKTETGTTPAKIEPVIEAAKVEAVADPAKVEKTATEVKAPAEAKVEAGEAALIARIEKAVADGQVKIPDTMSGLTLYKKLPDILKQANGGQPIPEAEMAAIKKIWNRLPQVVAEAKSKAATAAQTGETPVVENTEAKPVVKPEPEPILGQEEIVSGNKQGINGREEITSGKERDAVESKTDKAEPPKTGDDFYNSLVQREAGEGTPLNVLEKALLTSLHESRVADKSETLTLDQRVAEVQKQIAAEKTGEVKAPTDGLTPPEGFQKGEAVWKNKDTDMPVEIIEYLGERDGRHYVKTKNSEGGIPLDEIVYPRTTSEARVDMSVPKDTNRIPDIDVVKETGGLFGQGPTEGNRLVRRAVTDAFNASLGEGAMKAEALARLKQTSIDHPELKPALEMIAKEHPELQSVVKEVFDGVVAPPPRPEQLKLSDITTRRAAGELETLVQEGTNLAIAASKNEPGALEKLADFAKRSTDSTDPA
;
A
#
# COMPACT_ATOMS: atom_id res chain seq x y z
N MET A 1 24.09 3.45 14.58
CA MET A 1 24.09 1.97 14.61
C MET A 1 24.93 1.48 13.44
N SER A 2 25.36 0.22 13.41
CA SER A 2 25.96 -0.41 12.21
C SER A 2 24.92 -1.25 11.47
N GLU A 3 25.18 -1.62 10.21
CA GLU A 3 24.29 -2.46 9.38
C GLU A 3 23.90 -3.76 10.10
N ASN A 4 24.86 -4.38 10.79
CA ASN A 4 24.67 -5.55 11.66
C ASN A 4 23.58 -5.38 12.74
N GLY A 5 23.14 -4.16 13.06
CA GLY A 5 22.04 -3.92 14.00
C GLY A 5 20.66 -4.06 13.36
N ILE A 6 20.51 -3.60 12.11
CA ILE A 6 19.24 -3.69 11.37
C ILE A 6 19.02 -5.12 10.86
N GLU A 7 20.08 -5.73 10.32
CA GLU A 7 20.04 -7.06 9.73
C GLU A 7 19.76 -8.14 10.80
N ARG A 8 20.44 -8.05 11.96
CA ARG A 8 20.11 -8.88 13.14
C ARG A 8 18.70 -8.64 13.67
N TYR A 9 18.24 -7.39 13.80
CA TYR A 9 16.88 -7.14 14.30
C TYR A 9 15.82 -7.72 13.36
N ARG A 10 16.05 -7.70 12.05
CA ARG A 10 15.14 -8.35 11.09
C ARG A 10 15.06 -9.86 11.32
N ILE A 11 16.20 -10.54 11.42
CA ILE A 11 16.27 -11.99 11.68
C ILE A 11 15.64 -12.31 13.04
N ASP A 12 16.04 -11.60 14.10
CA ASP A 12 15.46 -11.71 15.43
C ASP A 12 13.94 -11.50 15.44
N ARG A 13 13.40 -10.60 14.61
CA ARG A 13 11.95 -10.31 14.55
C ARG A 13 11.15 -11.35 13.78
N GLU A 14 11.73 -11.95 12.74
CA GLU A 14 11.09 -13.04 11.99
C GLU A 14 11.05 -14.33 12.84
N GLU A 15 11.93 -14.49 13.84
CA GLU A 15 11.91 -15.63 14.79
C GLU A 15 11.23 -15.36 16.15
N ARG A 16 11.24 -14.13 16.67
CA ARG A 16 10.66 -13.80 17.99
C ARG A 16 9.14 -13.65 17.92
N LYS A 17 8.43 -14.41 18.77
CA LYS A 17 7.04 -14.09 19.16
C LYS A 17 6.98 -12.65 19.69
N GLU A 18 5.91 -11.91 19.36
CA GLU A 18 5.72 -10.55 19.88
C GLU A 18 5.86 -10.53 21.42
N PRO A 19 6.68 -9.62 21.98
CA PRO A 19 6.86 -9.56 23.43
C PRO A 19 5.53 -9.26 24.11
N ALA A 20 5.25 -9.95 25.22
CA ALA A 20 3.98 -9.84 25.92
C ALA A 20 3.65 -8.37 26.24
N PRO A 21 2.38 -7.95 26.11
CA PRO A 21 1.99 -6.57 26.37
C PRO A 21 2.33 -6.18 27.81
N ASP A 22 2.62 -4.89 28.01
CA ASP A 22 3.08 -4.30 29.28
C ASP A 22 4.50 -4.71 29.74
N THR A 23 5.30 -5.37 28.89
CA THR A 23 6.71 -5.69 29.21
C THR A 23 7.70 -4.61 28.77
N VAL A 24 8.84 -4.52 29.46
CA VAL A 24 9.96 -3.62 29.09
C VAL A 24 10.46 -3.87 27.67
N ASP A 25 10.43 -5.12 27.20
CA ASP A 25 10.86 -5.45 25.84
C ASP A 25 9.80 -5.07 24.80
N SER A 26 8.49 -5.12 25.12
CA SER A 26 7.45 -4.54 24.25
C SER A 26 7.57 -3.01 24.13
N LEU A 27 8.04 -2.34 25.18
CA LEU A 27 8.34 -0.90 25.16
C LEU A 27 9.55 -0.58 24.29
N ARG A 28 10.65 -1.33 24.43
CA ARG A 28 11.86 -1.20 23.59
C ARG A 28 11.56 -1.46 22.13
N ASP A 29 10.77 -2.50 21.83
CA ASP A 29 10.39 -2.84 20.47
C ASP A 29 9.56 -1.70 19.84
N GLN A 30 8.61 -1.13 20.57
CA GLN A 30 7.86 0.04 20.10
C GLN A 30 8.77 1.27 19.87
N ILE A 31 9.68 1.57 20.80
CA ILE A 31 10.66 2.67 20.64
C ILE A 31 11.51 2.45 19.39
N PHE A 32 12.00 1.23 19.16
CA PHE A 32 12.80 0.90 17.99
C PHE A 32 11.99 0.99 16.70
N GLN A 33 10.76 0.46 16.66
CA GLN A 33 9.87 0.57 15.50
C GLN A 33 9.57 2.03 15.16
N HIS A 34 9.39 2.89 16.16
CA HIS A 34 9.19 4.33 15.99
C HIS A 34 10.47 5.00 15.45
N GLU A 35 11.63 4.83 16.12
CA GLU A 35 12.91 5.37 15.67
C GLU A 35 13.29 4.91 14.25
N TYR A 36 12.99 3.66 13.91
CA TYR A 36 13.23 3.09 12.59
C TYR A 36 12.34 3.74 11.54
N ARG A 37 11.02 3.87 11.80
CA ARG A 37 10.08 4.59 10.91
C ARG A 37 10.55 6.02 10.67
N ASP A 38 10.92 6.76 11.72
CA ASP A 38 11.41 8.13 11.60
C ASP A 38 12.70 8.24 10.78
N GLN A 39 13.65 7.34 11.00
CA GLN A 39 14.89 7.28 10.23
C GLN A 39 14.63 6.97 8.75
N HIS A 40 13.61 6.18 8.42
CA HIS A 40 13.35 5.71 7.05
C HIS A 40 12.29 6.51 6.27
N ARG A 41 11.58 7.47 6.90
CA ARG A 41 10.71 8.46 6.25
C ARG A 41 11.47 9.28 5.19
N GLY A 42 10.79 9.61 4.09
CA GLY A 42 11.34 10.50 3.07
C GLY A 42 11.55 11.93 3.60
N LEU A 43 12.42 12.71 2.96
CA LEU A 43 12.61 14.12 3.31
C LEU A 43 11.30 14.93 3.15
N LEU A 44 10.46 14.60 2.16
CA LEU A 44 9.15 15.22 2.00
C LEU A 44 8.17 14.83 3.12
N ASP A 45 8.23 13.59 3.59
CA ASP A 45 7.40 13.11 4.71
C ASP A 45 7.78 13.81 6.01
N ARG A 46 9.07 13.89 6.34
CA ARG A 46 9.53 14.65 7.52
C ARG A 46 9.17 16.13 7.45
N ALA A 47 9.17 16.72 6.25
CA ALA A 47 8.75 18.11 6.06
C ALA A 47 7.23 18.31 6.22
N THR A 48 6.41 17.32 5.88
CA THR A 48 4.95 17.38 6.08
C THR A 48 4.54 17.03 7.51
N THR A 49 5.12 16.01 8.14
CA THR A 49 4.87 15.69 9.56
C THR A 49 5.35 16.81 10.48
N GLY A 50 6.60 17.27 10.33
CA GLY A 50 7.17 18.33 11.17
C GLY A 50 6.43 19.67 11.08
N TRP A 51 5.71 19.94 9.98
CA TRP A 51 4.85 21.12 9.86
C TRP A 51 3.42 20.91 10.38
N MET A 52 2.83 19.73 10.20
CA MET A 52 1.42 19.47 10.55
C MET A 52 1.21 18.86 11.94
N ASN A 53 2.18 18.10 12.47
CA ASN A 53 2.04 17.38 13.73
C ASN A 53 3.40 17.07 14.39
N GLY A 54 3.82 17.94 15.32
CA GLY A 54 4.91 17.63 16.28
C GLY A 54 4.46 16.67 17.39
N GLY A 55 3.88 15.54 16.99
CA GLY A 55 3.30 14.50 17.85
C GLY A 55 4.28 13.38 18.13
N ASP A 56 4.92 12.82 17.09
CA ASP A 56 5.88 11.71 17.22
C ASP A 56 7.05 12.05 18.14
N GLU A 57 7.66 13.23 17.99
CA GLU A 57 8.76 13.68 18.86
C GLU A 57 8.38 13.65 20.35
N LYS A 58 7.09 13.78 20.68
CA LYS A 58 6.56 13.69 22.05
C LYS A 58 6.26 12.26 22.44
N SER A 59 5.54 11.48 21.63
CA SER A 59 5.23 10.09 22.01
C SER A 59 6.49 9.23 22.09
N LEU A 60 7.46 9.44 21.21
CA LEU A 60 8.80 8.83 21.29
C LEU A 60 9.57 9.26 22.55
N ALA A 61 9.51 10.53 22.93
CA ALA A 61 10.13 11.03 24.16
C ALA A 61 9.43 10.48 25.41
N GLU A 62 8.10 10.35 25.39
CA GLU A 62 7.29 9.75 26.45
C GLU A 62 7.60 8.25 26.61
N LEU A 63 7.68 7.48 25.52
CA LEU A 63 8.12 6.08 25.56
C LEU A 63 9.55 5.95 26.09
N LYS A 64 10.50 6.79 25.67
CA LYS A 64 11.88 6.78 26.18
C LYS A 64 11.95 7.13 27.67
N ALA A 65 11.19 8.12 28.13
CA ALA A 65 11.06 8.45 29.54
C ALA A 65 10.40 7.31 30.34
N LEU A 66 9.43 6.62 29.74
CA LEU A 66 8.82 5.42 30.30
C LEU A 66 9.83 4.26 30.40
N GLU A 67 10.73 4.09 29.44
CA GLU A 67 11.74 3.01 29.46
C GLU A 67 12.76 3.22 30.59
N VAL A 68 13.14 4.48 30.86
CA VAL A 68 13.97 4.83 32.03
C VAL A 68 13.22 4.52 33.34
N ARG A 69 11.93 4.87 33.44
CA ARG A 69 11.11 4.55 34.62
C ARG A 69 10.85 3.04 34.78
N ALA A 70 10.76 2.29 33.68
CA ALA A 70 10.65 0.83 33.65
C ALA A 70 11.92 0.17 34.19
N ARG A 71 13.10 0.58 33.71
CA ARG A 71 14.40 0.12 34.22
C ARG A 71 14.61 0.43 35.70
N ALA A 72 14.01 1.51 36.20
CA ALA A 72 14.02 1.88 37.61
C ALA A 72 12.99 1.12 38.48
N GLY A 73 12.12 0.29 37.89
CA GLY A 73 11.08 -0.44 38.62
C GLY A 73 9.95 0.44 39.17
N THR A 74 9.72 1.62 38.58
CA THR A 74 8.82 2.67 39.13
C THR A 74 7.45 2.77 38.43
N LEU A 75 7.13 1.86 37.51
CA LEU A 75 5.91 1.93 36.72
C LEU A 75 4.70 1.28 37.40
N LYS A 76 3.52 1.81 37.07
CA LYS A 76 2.23 1.18 37.42
C LYS A 76 1.91 0.08 36.39
N PRO A 77 1.33 -1.07 36.78
CA PRO A 77 0.83 -2.06 35.83
C PRO A 77 -0.17 -1.43 34.84
N GLY A 78 -0.04 -1.78 33.56
CA GLY A 78 -0.80 -1.23 32.44
C GLY A 78 -0.27 0.08 31.87
N GLU A 79 0.74 0.71 32.49
CA GLU A 79 1.29 1.99 32.01
C GLU A 79 2.08 1.83 30.70
N ILE A 80 2.80 0.70 30.52
CA ILE A 80 3.49 0.40 29.26
C ILE A 80 2.48 0.09 28.15
N ALA A 81 1.49 -0.77 28.41
CA ALA A 81 0.45 -1.09 27.44
C ALA A 81 -0.35 0.15 27.00
N THR A 82 -0.61 1.08 27.93
CA THR A 82 -1.31 2.34 27.64
C THR A 82 -0.45 3.26 26.76
N ALA A 83 0.82 3.45 27.10
CA ALA A 83 1.72 4.32 26.32
C ALA A 83 2.05 3.74 24.94
N VAL A 84 2.32 2.45 24.83
CA VAL A 84 2.53 1.77 23.53
C VAL A 84 1.29 1.86 22.65
N LYS A 85 0.08 1.78 23.21
CA LYS A 85 -1.17 1.99 22.48
C LYS A 85 -1.34 3.45 22.02
N ALA A 86 -0.99 4.42 22.87
CA ALA A 86 -1.04 5.84 22.52
C ALA A 86 -0.03 6.19 21.42
N ASP A 87 1.19 5.67 21.49
CA ASP A 87 2.22 5.85 20.46
C ASP A 87 1.81 5.20 19.13
N LYS A 88 1.32 3.95 19.12
CA LYS A 88 0.79 3.33 17.89
C LYS A 88 -0.28 4.19 17.24
N ALA A 89 -1.24 4.71 18.02
CA ALA A 89 -2.27 5.62 17.50
C ALA A 89 -1.72 6.97 16.99
N ALA A 90 -0.69 7.53 17.64
CA ALA A 90 -0.04 8.76 17.21
C ALA A 90 0.75 8.57 15.90
N VAL A 91 1.52 7.49 15.80
CA VAL A 91 2.30 7.12 14.61
C VAL A 91 1.37 6.77 13.45
N ASP A 92 0.27 6.04 13.70
CA ASP A 92 -0.68 5.67 12.64
C ASP A 92 -1.47 6.89 12.12
N PHE A 93 -1.90 7.81 13.00
CA PHE A 93 -2.46 9.10 12.57
C PHE A 93 -1.44 9.93 11.75
N GLN A 94 -0.16 9.88 12.11
CA GLN A 94 0.90 10.53 11.32
C GLN A 94 1.17 9.83 9.99
N ASN A 95 1.08 8.50 9.93
CA ASN A 95 1.14 7.77 8.67
C ASN A 95 0.00 8.24 7.74
N GLU A 96 -1.23 8.43 8.24
CA GLU A 96 -2.33 8.98 7.44
C GLU A 96 -2.09 10.44 7.01
N VAL A 97 -1.68 11.33 7.92
CA VAL A 97 -1.32 12.72 7.60
C VAL A 97 -0.20 12.79 6.57
N THR A 98 0.76 11.86 6.63
CA THR A 98 1.86 11.73 5.66
C THR A 98 1.33 11.24 4.32
N THR A 99 0.62 10.10 4.28
CA THR A 99 0.06 9.50 3.06
C THR A 99 -0.82 10.51 2.29
N TYR A 100 -1.71 11.22 2.99
CA TYR A 100 -2.59 12.20 2.34
C TYR A 100 -1.89 13.56 2.10
N GLY A 101 -0.99 14.01 2.98
CA GLY A 101 -0.25 15.27 2.82
C GLY A 101 0.82 15.22 1.72
N THR A 102 1.71 14.23 1.78
CA THR A 102 2.70 13.95 0.72
C THR A 102 1.99 13.54 -0.58
N GLY A 103 0.93 12.72 -0.50
CA GLY A 103 0.09 12.35 -1.65
C GLY A 103 -0.50 13.57 -2.36
N PHE A 104 -1.12 14.49 -1.61
CA PHE A 104 -1.64 15.76 -2.13
C PHE A 104 -0.58 16.58 -2.85
N LEU A 105 0.66 16.65 -2.36
CA LEU A 105 1.75 17.39 -3.01
C LEU A 105 2.22 16.72 -4.31
N LYS A 106 2.35 15.39 -4.32
CA LYS A 106 2.64 14.59 -5.53
C LYS A 106 1.55 14.80 -6.59
N ALA A 107 0.28 14.60 -6.23
CA ALA A 107 -0.85 14.80 -7.12
C ALA A 107 -0.97 16.27 -7.61
N THR A 108 -0.77 17.26 -6.73
CA THR A 108 -0.84 18.69 -7.09
C THR A 108 0.18 19.04 -8.18
N THR A 109 1.39 18.50 -8.10
CA THR A 109 2.42 18.71 -9.13
C THR A 109 2.17 17.92 -10.41
N LEU A 110 1.57 16.73 -10.33
CA LEU A 110 1.09 15.97 -11.50
C LEU A 110 -0.01 16.71 -12.28
N PHE A 111 -0.84 17.52 -11.63
CA PHE A 111 -1.88 18.34 -12.27
C PHE A 111 -1.44 19.77 -12.67
N LEU A 112 -0.15 20.12 -12.52
CA LEU A 112 0.37 21.36 -13.11
C LEU A 112 0.36 21.28 -14.66
N PRO A 113 -0.19 22.27 -15.38
CA PRO A 113 -0.30 22.23 -16.84
C PRO A 113 1.06 22.42 -17.50
N GLY A 114 1.50 21.44 -18.31
CA GLY A 114 2.77 21.48 -19.04
C GLY A 114 2.85 22.48 -20.22
N LYS A 115 1.86 23.37 -20.39
CA LYS A 115 1.66 24.19 -21.62
C LYS A 115 2.57 25.44 -21.73
N GLY A 116 3.74 25.42 -21.09
CA GLY A 116 4.76 26.47 -21.22
C GLY A 116 5.88 26.08 -22.18
N LYS A 117 6.75 27.04 -22.55
CA LYS A 117 8.05 26.74 -23.19
C LYS A 117 8.99 25.95 -22.26
N VAL A 118 8.78 26.08 -20.95
CA VAL A 118 9.43 25.29 -19.90
C VAL A 118 8.42 24.24 -19.42
N PRO A 119 8.77 22.94 -19.35
CA PRO A 119 7.87 21.88 -18.93
C PRO A 119 7.75 21.84 -17.40
N TRP A 120 7.25 22.93 -16.81
CA TRP A 120 7.23 23.15 -15.35
C TRP A 120 6.55 22.01 -14.57
N GLY A 121 5.47 21.43 -15.08
CA GLY A 121 4.83 20.29 -14.43
C GLY A 121 5.69 19.03 -14.39
N ILE A 122 6.54 18.78 -15.39
CA ILE A 122 7.47 17.63 -15.40
C ILE A 122 8.58 17.87 -14.37
N ILE A 123 9.16 19.07 -14.38
CA ILE A 123 10.22 19.46 -13.43
C ILE A 123 9.70 19.42 -12.00
N ALA A 124 8.55 20.05 -11.72
CA ALA A 124 7.97 20.11 -10.38
C ALA A 124 7.54 18.72 -9.87
N SER A 125 6.90 17.90 -10.72
CA SER A 125 6.55 16.53 -10.35
C SER A 125 7.80 15.69 -10.09
N GLY A 126 8.80 15.77 -10.98
CA GLY A 126 10.11 15.12 -10.79
C GLY A 126 10.74 15.52 -9.45
N THR A 127 10.92 16.81 -9.19
CA THR A 127 11.54 17.31 -7.95
C THR A 127 10.76 16.92 -6.69
N VAL A 128 9.42 16.96 -6.69
CA VAL A 128 8.63 16.50 -5.54
C VAL A 128 8.82 15.01 -5.28
N HIS A 129 8.83 14.17 -6.33
CA HIS A 129 9.10 12.75 -6.19
C HIS A 129 10.59 12.46 -5.88
N SER A 130 11.54 13.32 -6.24
CA SER A 130 12.94 13.22 -5.75
C SER A 130 13.03 13.41 -4.24
N ILE A 131 12.43 14.49 -3.71
CA ILE A 131 12.49 14.85 -2.29
C ILE A 131 11.73 13.81 -1.43
N ASP A 132 10.70 13.20 -1.99
CA ASP A 132 10.00 12.03 -1.44
C ASP A 132 10.91 10.80 -1.31
N GLN A 133 11.57 10.39 -2.40
CA GLN A 133 12.37 9.16 -2.40
C GLN A 133 13.67 9.26 -1.59
N VAL A 134 14.21 10.47 -1.35
CA VAL A 134 15.41 10.68 -0.51
C VAL A 134 15.11 10.32 0.95
N LYS A 135 15.52 9.10 1.34
CA LYS A 135 15.57 8.65 2.74
C LYS A 135 16.82 9.20 3.41
N ILE A 136 16.65 9.91 4.52
CA ILE A 136 17.77 10.44 5.34
C ILE A 136 17.90 9.59 6.60
N ALA A 137 18.19 8.30 6.39
CA ALA A 137 18.57 7.36 7.44
C ALA A 137 20.12 7.33 7.57
N PRO A 138 20.68 7.08 8.77
CA PRO A 138 22.12 7.19 9.01
C PRO A 138 22.98 6.10 8.33
N ASP A 139 22.34 5.04 7.84
CA ASP A 139 22.89 3.92 7.07
C ASP A 139 22.83 4.15 5.55
N VAL A 140 22.01 5.09 5.06
CA VAL A 140 21.90 5.39 3.63
C VAL A 140 23.06 6.28 3.19
N SER A 141 23.95 5.73 2.37
CA SER A 141 25.09 6.46 1.80
C SER A 141 24.66 7.60 0.88
N GLY A 142 25.48 8.65 0.75
CA GLY A 142 25.19 9.78 -0.15
C GLY A 142 24.99 9.38 -1.62
N GLY A 143 25.62 8.27 -2.07
CA GLY A 143 25.40 7.69 -3.39
C GLY A 143 24.02 7.05 -3.54
N GLN A 144 23.54 6.37 -2.51
CA GLN A 144 22.16 5.85 -2.45
C GLN A 144 21.14 7.00 -2.40
N MET A 145 21.37 8.05 -1.61
CA MET A 145 20.49 9.24 -1.60
C MET A 145 20.39 9.90 -2.98
N ALA A 146 21.52 10.02 -3.70
CA ALA A 146 21.54 10.56 -5.06
C ALA A 146 20.82 9.64 -6.09
N LEU A 147 20.95 8.32 -5.93
CA LEU A 147 20.20 7.34 -6.73
C LEU A 147 18.70 7.44 -6.47
N ASP A 148 18.27 7.50 -5.21
CA ASP A 148 16.86 7.62 -4.82
C ASP A 148 16.26 8.94 -5.34
N ALA A 149 16.98 10.06 -5.20
CA ALA A 149 16.58 11.35 -5.78
C ALA A 149 16.39 11.28 -7.31
N THR A 150 17.26 10.52 -8.00
CA THR A 150 17.23 10.36 -9.46
C THR A 150 16.09 9.45 -9.91
N LEU A 151 15.86 8.35 -9.20
CA LEU A 151 14.72 7.45 -9.41
C LEU A 151 13.39 8.17 -9.16
N GLY A 152 13.29 8.93 -8.07
CA GLY A 152 12.18 9.84 -7.79
C GLY A 152 11.97 10.87 -8.89
N PHE A 153 13.04 11.48 -9.40
CA PHE A 153 12.94 12.44 -10.51
C PHE A 153 12.36 11.80 -11.77
N ALA A 154 12.88 10.62 -12.14
CA ALA A 154 12.42 9.85 -13.29
C ALA A 154 10.94 9.44 -13.12
N LYS A 155 10.56 8.98 -11.93
CA LYS A 155 9.21 8.54 -11.54
C LYS A 155 8.20 9.68 -11.68
N GLY A 156 8.43 10.79 -10.98
CA GLY A 156 7.57 11.98 -11.08
C GLY A 156 7.48 12.55 -12.49
N SER A 157 8.59 12.55 -13.23
CA SER A 157 8.64 13.02 -14.63
C SER A 157 7.87 12.11 -15.60
N ALA A 158 8.00 10.79 -15.46
CA ALA A 158 7.35 9.80 -16.31
C ALA A 158 5.85 9.69 -16.03
N LEU A 159 5.44 9.75 -14.76
CA LEU A 159 4.03 9.87 -14.35
C LEU A 159 3.41 11.13 -14.99
N LYS A 160 4.09 12.28 -14.87
CA LYS A 160 3.62 13.55 -15.46
C LYS A 160 3.49 13.47 -16.98
N PHE A 161 4.53 12.98 -17.66
CA PHE A 161 4.53 12.84 -19.13
C PHE A 161 3.40 11.92 -19.60
N THR A 162 3.16 10.83 -18.89
CA THR A 162 2.06 9.91 -19.16
C THR A 162 0.70 10.59 -18.96
N MET A 163 0.51 11.32 -17.86
CA MET A 163 -0.73 12.06 -17.60
C MET A 163 -0.98 13.20 -18.61
N ASP A 164 0.06 13.90 -19.08
CA ASP A 164 -0.09 14.91 -20.14
C ASP A 164 -0.41 14.27 -21.51
N LYS A 165 0.25 13.16 -21.87
CA LYS A 165 -0.03 12.39 -23.10
C LYS A 165 -1.45 11.81 -23.11
N VAL A 166 -1.82 11.09 -22.05
CA VAL A 166 -3.16 10.46 -21.91
C VAL A 166 -4.24 11.53 -21.71
N GLY A 167 -3.94 12.61 -20.98
CA GLY A 167 -4.80 13.78 -20.83
C GLY A 167 -5.13 14.45 -22.18
N ALA A 168 -4.12 14.64 -23.04
CA ALA A 168 -4.29 15.21 -24.38
C ALA A 168 -4.91 14.25 -25.40
N GLY A 169 -4.78 12.94 -25.23
CA GLY A 169 -5.34 11.93 -26.14
C GLY A 169 -6.88 11.94 -26.18
N SER A 170 -7.46 11.51 -27.29
CA SER A 170 -8.93 11.44 -27.51
C SER A 170 -9.60 10.20 -26.91
N TRP A 171 -8.92 9.48 -26.03
CA TRP A 171 -9.38 8.22 -25.43
C TRP A 171 -10.58 8.41 -24.49
N ARG A 172 -11.39 7.36 -24.34
CA ARG A 172 -12.52 7.29 -23.41
C ARG A 172 -12.02 7.35 -21.96
N THR A 173 -12.84 7.86 -21.04
CA THR A 173 -12.43 8.08 -19.64
C THR A 173 -11.86 6.83 -18.95
N TRP A 174 -12.42 5.64 -19.24
CA TRP A 174 -11.94 4.38 -18.68
C TRP A 174 -10.62 3.91 -19.31
N GLU A 175 -10.37 4.16 -20.60
CA GLU A 175 -9.10 3.87 -21.29
C GLU A 175 -7.97 4.72 -20.69
N LYS A 176 -8.27 6.00 -20.43
CA LYS A 176 -7.35 6.89 -19.69
C LYS A 176 -7.04 6.33 -18.30
N GLY A 177 -8.04 5.80 -17.61
CA GLY A 177 -7.89 5.16 -16.30
C GLY A 177 -7.05 3.90 -16.29
N LEU A 178 -7.31 2.99 -17.22
CA LEU A 178 -6.55 1.74 -17.39
C LEU A 178 -5.07 2.04 -17.65
N VAL A 179 -4.76 2.99 -18.54
CA VAL A 179 -3.37 3.33 -18.87
C VAL A 179 -2.70 4.15 -17.78
N ILE A 180 -3.37 5.12 -17.14
CA ILE A 180 -2.77 5.88 -16.03
C ILE A 180 -2.57 4.99 -14.80
N GLY A 181 -3.51 4.10 -14.49
CA GLY A 181 -3.38 3.11 -13.41
C GLY A 181 -2.31 2.07 -13.68
N GLY A 182 -2.28 1.50 -14.90
CA GLY A 182 -1.28 0.52 -15.31
C GLY A 182 0.13 1.10 -15.39
N ALA A 183 0.31 2.25 -16.04
CA ALA A 183 1.59 2.95 -16.08
C ALA A 183 1.98 3.51 -14.70
N GLY A 184 1.00 3.88 -13.87
CA GLY A 184 1.18 4.22 -12.46
C GLY A 184 1.83 3.06 -11.70
N GLY A 185 1.16 1.90 -11.63
CA GLY A 185 1.71 0.70 -10.99
C GLY A 185 3.04 0.24 -11.58
N ALA A 186 3.24 0.40 -12.90
CA ALA A 186 4.51 0.12 -13.56
C ALA A 186 5.66 1.05 -13.09
N LEU A 187 5.40 2.35 -12.96
CA LEU A 187 6.40 3.36 -12.59
C LEU A 187 6.62 3.43 -11.07
N GLU A 188 5.58 3.19 -10.27
CA GLU A 188 5.69 3.01 -8.81
C GLU A 188 6.63 1.85 -8.51
N THR A 189 6.27 0.63 -8.91
CA THR A 189 7.07 -0.56 -8.64
C THR A 189 8.41 -0.52 -9.37
N GLY A 190 8.43 -0.06 -10.63
CA GLY A 190 9.60 -0.11 -11.50
C GLY A 190 10.65 0.97 -11.27
N LEU A 191 10.39 1.96 -10.41
CA LEU A 191 11.38 2.98 -10.03
C LEU A 191 11.61 3.05 -8.51
N HIS A 192 11.16 2.06 -7.74
CA HIS A 192 11.60 1.86 -6.36
C HIS A 192 12.87 1.02 -6.29
N ARG A 193 13.90 1.52 -5.58
CA ARG A 193 15.19 0.82 -5.40
C ARG A 193 15.03 -0.60 -4.85
N GLU A 194 14.11 -0.79 -3.91
CA GLU A 194 13.80 -2.06 -3.22
C GLU A 194 13.27 -3.18 -4.14
N ASN A 195 12.86 -2.84 -5.37
CA ASN A 195 12.49 -3.83 -6.39
C ASN A 195 13.66 -4.27 -7.28
N TRP A 196 14.76 -3.52 -7.29
CA TRP A 196 15.95 -3.79 -8.10
C TRP A 196 17.19 -4.09 -7.29
N MET A 197 17.21 -3.78 -5.99
CA MET A 197 18.34 -3.97 -5.10
C MET A 197 17.90 -4.88 -3.94
N LYS A 198 18.35 -6.13 -3.97
CA LYS A 198 18.18 -7.08 -2.88
C LYS A 198 19.56 -7.35 -2.27
N ASP A 199 19.68 -7.19 -0.96
CA ASP A 199 20.90 -7.51 -0.20
C ASP A 199 22.16 -6.78 -0.75
N GLY A 200 21.97 -5.55 -1.25
CA GLY A 200 23.01 -4.73 -1.90
C GLY A 200 23.29 -5.06 -3.37
N HIS A 201 22.71 -6.13 -3.93
CA HIS A 201 22.94 -6.63 -5.28
C HIS A 201 21.74 -6.40 -6.21
N PHE A 202 21.98 -6.38 -7.53
CA PHE A 202 20.92 -6.15 -8.52
C PHE A 202 20.03 -7.41 -8.71
N ASP A 203 18.74 -7.29 -8.37
CA ASP A 203 17.72 -8.32 -8.53
C ASP A 203 16.90 -8.11 -9.81
N ALA A 204 17.07 -8.99 -10.80
CA ALA A 204 16.25 -8.99 -12.01
C ALA A 204 14.78 -9.39 -11.77
N GLY A 205 14.47 -9.99 -10.62
CA GLY A 205 13.12 -10.32 -10.16
C GLY A 205 12.20 -9.10 -10.05
N GLY A 206 12.76 -7.88 -9.95
CA GLY A 206 12.01 -6.63 -10.08
C GLY A 206 11.12 -6.55 -11.32
N ILE A 207 11.55 -7.12 -12.45
CA ILE A 207 10.77 -7.14 -13.71
C ILE A 207 9.43 -7.87 -13.52
N ALA A 208 9.41 -8.97 -12.78
CA ALA A 208 8.18 -9.71 -12.51
C ALA A 208 7.22 -8.91 -11.62
N ARG A 209 7.75 -8.27 -10.57
CA ARG A 209 6.98 -7.38 -9.67
C ARG A 209 6.35 -6.22 -10.46
N VAL A 210 7.11 -5.61 -11.38
CA VAL A 210 6.63 -4.56 -12.29
C VAL A 210 5.51 -5.07 -13.18
N GLY A 211 5.67 -6.24 -13.81
CA GLY A 211 4.64 -6.85 -14.65
C GLY A 211 3.33 -7.07 -13.90
N GLN A 212 3.40 -7.69 -12.73
CA GLN A 212 2.25 -7.92 -11.85
C GLN A 212 1.58 -6.60 -11.43
N SER A 213 2.37 -5.61 -11.00
CA SER A 213 1.87 -4.28 -10.59
C SER A 213 1.24 -3.50 -11.74
N THR A 214 1.75 -3.69 -12.97
CA THR A 214 1.19 -3.08 -14.19
C THR A 214 -0.19 -3.64 -14.50
N VAL A 215 -0.33 -4.97 -14.48
CA VAL A 215 -1.62 -5.65 -14.74
C VAL A 215 -2.64 -5.34 -13.64
N PHE A 216 -2.21 -5.39 -12.38
CA PHE A 216 -3.07 -5.10 -11.24
C PHE A 216 -3.51 -3.63 -11.22
N GLY A 217 -2.60 -2.68 -11.40
CA GLY A 217 -2.90 -1.25 -11.50
C GLY A 217 -3.78 -0.89 -12.71
N ALA A 218 -3.66 -1.62 -13.83
CA ALA A 218 -4.55 -1.47 -14.98
C ALA A 218 -5.97 -1.96 -14.69
N GLY A 219 -6.12 -3.11 -14.02
CA GLY A 219 -7.41 -3.65 -13.58
C GLY A 219 -8.10 -2.76 -12.54
N ALA A 220 -7.37 -2.39 -11.48
CA ALA A 220 -7.81 -1.43 -10.48
C ALA A 220 -8.19 -0.08 -11.12
N GLY A 221 -7.39 0.41 -12.07
CA GLY A 221 -7.65 1.64 -12.82
C GLY A 221 -8.93 1.58 -13.65
N ALA A 222 -9.17 0.46 -14.35
CA ALA A 222 -10.40 0.26 -15.13
C ALA A 222 -11.66 0.25 -14.25
N VAL A 223 -11.65 -0.50 -13.14
CA VAL A 223 -12.75 -0.55 -12.16
C VAL A 223 -12.96 0.83 -11.53
N THR A 224 -11.90 1.46 -11.06
CA THR A 224 -12.01 2.69 -10.27
C THR A 224 -12.36 3.91 -11.12
N PHE A 225 -11.86 4.01 -12.37
CA PHE A 225 -12.34 5.03 -13.30
C PHE A 225 -13.77 4.77 -13.77
N HIS A 226 -14.28 3.53 -13.80
CA HIS A 226 -15.69 3.27 -14.09
C HIS A 226 -16.60 3.79 -12.97
N PHE A 227 -16.27 3.53 -11.71
CA PHE A 227 -16.98 4.10 -10.55
C PHE A 227 -16.82 5.62 -10.46
N GLY A 228 -15.59 6.14 -10.59
CA GLY A 228 -15.30 7.58 -10.61
C GLY A 228 -16.05 8.31 -11.72
N HIS A 229 -16.08 7.78 -12.94
CA HIS A 229 -16.83 8.36 -14.06
C HIS A 229 -18.35 8.27 -13.87
N LYS A 230 -18.88 7.21 -13.25
CA LYS A 230 -20.31 7.14 -12.86
C LYS A 230 -20.66 8.19 -11.82
N LEU A 231 -19.86 8.32 -10.75
CA LEU A 231 -20.02 9.34 -9.71
C LEU A 231 -19.98 10.74 -10.33
N PHE A 232 -18.97 11.01 -11.15
CA PHE A 232 -18.77 12.30 -11.81
C PHE A 232 -19.89 12.63 -12.80
N LYS A 233 -20.43 11.63 -13.53
CA LYS A 233 -21.62 11.80 -14.37
C LYS A 233 -22.89 12.07 -13.57
N GLY A 234 -23.05 11.48 -12.39
CA GLY A 234 -24.16 11.81 -11.48
C GLY A 234 -24.13 13.29 -11.08
N ILE A 235 -22.98 13.77 -10.60
CA ILE A 235 -22.78 15.18 -10.20
C ILE A 235 -22.86 16.12 -11.42
N SER A 236 -22.35 15.69 -12.58
CA SER A 236 -22.47 16.43 -13.84
C SER A 236 -23.93 16.56 -14.30
N GLY A 237 -24.72 15.48 -14.23
CA GLY A 237 -26.15 15.49 -14.53
C GLY A 237 -26.93 16.43 -13.61
N GLN A 238 -26.68 16.35 -12.30
CA GLN A 238 -27.27 17.27 -11.29
C GLN A 238 -26.86 18.74 -11.51
N THR A 239 -25.75 19.01 -12.19
CA THR A 239 -25.28 20.35 -12.54
C THR A 239 -25.50 20.73 -14.01
N GLY A 240 -26.36 20.02 -14.74
CA GLY A 240 -26.71 20.35 -16.14
C GLY A 240 -25.53 20.27 -17.12
N GLY A 241 -24.55 19.41 -16.83
CA GLY A 241 -23.29 19.29 -17.59
C GLY A 241 -22.29 20.41 -17.32
N ALA A 242 -22.49 21.25 -16.29
CA ALA A 242 -21.56 22.34 -15.97
C ALA A 242 -20.20 21.83 -15.47
N LEU A 243 -20.16 20.69 -14.76
CA LEU A 243 -18.89 20.04 -14.39
C LEU A 243 -18.13 19.56 -15.63
N GLU A 244 -18.75 18.84 -16.56
CA GLU A 244 -18.07 18.36 -17.78
C GLU A 244 -17.50 19.49 -18.65
N LYS A 245 -18.14 20.67 -18.65
CA LYS A 245 -17.67 21.86 -19.37
C LYS A 245 -16.57 22.64 -18.63
N SER A 246 -16.28 22.33 -17.37
CA SER A 246 -15.32 23.07 -16.53
C SER A 246 -13.96 22.37 -16.51
N PRO A 247 -12.87 22.99 -17.04
CA PRO A 247 -11.55 22.40 -17.00
C PRO A 247 -11.02 22.17 -15.57
N LEU A 248 -11.47 22.98 -14.60
CA LEU A 248 -11.19 22.75 -13.18
C LEU A 248 -11.80 21.42 -12.72
N ALA A 249 -13.07 21.20 -13.02
CA ALA A 249 -13.77 19.97 -12.66
C ALA A 249 -13.17 18.77 -13.39
N ALA A 250 -12.81 18.88 -14.68
CA ALA A 250 -12.12 17.81 -15.40
C ALA A 250 -10.79 17.39 -14.72
N ASN A 251 -10.00 18.34 -14.21
CA ASN A 251 -8.79 18.02 -13.43
C ASN A 251 -9.11 17.45 -12.05
N MET A 252 -10.16 17.94 -11.37
CA MET A 252 -10.63 17.34 -10.11
C MET A 252 -11.12 15.89 -10.31
N GLY A 253 -11.84 15.58 -11.39
CA GLY A 253 -12.33 14.23 -11.69
C GLY A 253 -11.22 13.26 -12.12
N MET A 254 -10.20 13.74 -12.84
CA MET A 254 -8.97 12.97 -13.07
C MET A 254 -8.19 12.75 -11.77
N GLY A 255 -8.11 13.76 -10.90
CA GLY A 255 -7.52 13.64 -9.56
C GLY A 255 -8.23 12.60 -8.70
N PHE A 256 -9.57 12.65 -8.63
CA PHE A 256 -10.37 11.66 -7.93
C PHE A 256 -10.09 10.25 -8.44
N SER A 257 -10.12 10.05 -9.75
CA SER A 257 -9.98 8.72 -10.33
C SER A 257 -8.55 8.20 -10.22
N PHE A 258 -7.53 9.08 -10.28
CA PHE A 258 -6.12 8.75 -10.02
C PHE A 258 -5.91 8.32 -8.56
N GLY A 259 -6.27 9.17 -7.60
CA GLY A 259 -6.08 8.88 -6.17
C GLY A 259 -6.91 7.70 -5.70
N ALA A 260 -8.12 7.52 -6.22
CA ALA A 260 -8.94 6.36 -5.89
C ALA A 260 -8.31 5.07 -6.43
N THR A 261 -7.73 5.10 -7.64
CA THR A 261 -6.97 3.96 -8.18
C THR A 261 -5.73 3.68 -7.33
N GLY A 262 -5.01 4.73 -6.91
CA GLY A 262 -3.85 4.62 -6.03
C GLY A 262 -4.19 4.01 -4.67
N GLY A 263 -5.23 4.52 -4.00
CA GLY A 263 -5.65 4.05 -2.68
C GLY A 263 -6.23 2.64 -2.69
N PHE A 264 -6.97 2.28 -3.74
CA PHE A 264 -7.38 0.89 -4.00
C PHE A 264 -6.15 -0.01 -4.16
N THR A 265 -5.19 0.40 -4.99
CA THR A 265 -4.00 -0.40 -5.34
C THR A 265 -3.08 -0.59 -4.14
N GLY A 266 -2.82 0.48 -3.38
CA GLY A 266 -1.97 0.44 -2.19
C GLY A 266 -2.57 -0.43 -1.08
N GLU A 267 -3.85 -0.23 -0.76
CA GLU A 267 -4.51 -1.03 0.28
C GLU A 267 -4.67 -2.50 -0.16
N ALA A 268 -5.00 -2.78 -1.41
CA ALA A 268 -5.06 -4.16 -1.90
C ALA A 268 -3.68 -4.86 -1.86
N MET A 269 -2.58 -4.16 -2.18
CA MET A 269 -1.24 -4.71 -2.04
C MET A 269 -0.85 -4.93 -0.57
N HIS A 270 -1.24 -4.03 0.34
CA HIS A 270 -1.10 -4.21 1.79
C HIS A 270 -1.88 -5.44 2.30
N GLN A 271 -3.11 -5.64 1.82
CA GLN A 271 -3.95 -6.79 2.18
C GLN A 271 -3.40 -8.12 1.63
N ILE A 272 -2.84 -8.11 0.41
CA ILE A 272 -2.12 -9.26 -0.16
C ILE A 272 -0.87 -9.57 0.67
N GLN A 273 -0.08 -8.56 1.07
CA GLN A 273 1.13 -8.73 1.87
C GLN A 273 0.85 -9.19 3.32
N THR A 274 -0.30 -8.83 3.89
CA THR A 274 -0.70 -9.21 5.26
C THR A 274 -1.58 -10.46 5.32
N GLY A 275 -1.98 -11.02 4.17
CA GLY A 275 -2.88 -12.18 4.08
C GLY A 275 -4.32 -11.89 4.51
N LYS A 276 -4.72 -10.62 4.64
CA LYS A 276 -6.00 -10.19 5.22
C LYS A 276 -6.80 -9.37 4.22
N PHE A 277 -7.78 -9.98 3.56
CA PHE A 277 -8.67 -9.27 2.64
C PHE A 277 -9.79 -8.54 3.41
N ASP A 278 -9.87 -7.23 3.25
CA ASP A 278 -10.91 -6.36 3.80
C ASP A 278 -11.40 -5.39 2.70
N PRO A 279 -12.52 -5.71 2.01
CA PRO A 279 -13.03 -4.89 0.94
C PRO A 279 -13.55 -3.52 1.41
N VAL A 280 -13.84 -3.34 2.71
CA VAL A 280 -14.32 -2.08 3.28
C VAL A 280 -13.14 -1.12 3.46
N ASN A 281 -12.04 -1.55 4.08
CA ASN A 281 -10.83 -0.73 4.19
C ASN A 281 -10.27 -0.37 2.80
N LEU A 282 -10.29 -1.32 1.86
CA LEU A 282 -9.88 -1.12 0.46
C LEU A 282 -10.76 -0.07 -0.26
N ALA A 283 -12.07 -0.08 -0.04
CA ALA A 283 -12.97 0.96 -0.54
C ALA A 283 -12.76 2.32 0.16
N VAL A 284 -12.57 2.34 1.48
CA VAL A 284 -12.35 3.56 2.27
C VAL A 284 -11.04 4.25 1.88
N ARG A 285 -9.92 3.51 1.79
CA ARG A 285 -8.62 4.03 1.34
C ARG A 285 -8.69 4.61 -0.07
N SER A 286 -9.40 3.92 -0.98
CA SER A 286 -9.69 4.42 -2.32
C SER A 286 -10.46 5.76 -2.28
N VAL A 287 -11.58 5.85 -1.55
CA VAL A 287 -12.39 7.08 -1.47
C VAL A 287 -11.63 8.23 -0.80
N LEU A 288 -10.85 7.98 0.24
CA LEU A 288 -10.06 9.00 0.94
C LEU A 288 -8.93 9.56 0.06
N GLN A 289 -8.14 8.69 -0.58
CA GLN A 289 -7.08 9.16 -1.49
C GLN A 289 -7.65 9.81 -2.75
N GLY A 290 -8.74 9.28 -3.32
CA GLY A 290 -9.45 9.94 -4.41
C GLY A 290 -9.96 11.33 -4.02
N THR A 291 -10.55 11.49 -2.84
CA THR A 291 -11.00 12.80 -2.35
C THR A 291 -9.83 13.77 -2.16
N THR A 292 -8.69 13.28 -1.67
CA THR A 292 -7.44 14.05 -1.51
C THR A 292 -6.90 14.52 -2.87
N ASP A 293 -6.74 13.61 -3.81
CA ASP A 293 -6.16 13.90 -5.13
C ASP A 293 -7.13 14.67 -6.02
N MET A 294 -8.44 14.61 -5.77
CA MET A 294 -9.45 15.51 -6.35
C MET A 294 -9.16 16.97 -5.97
N PHE A 295 -8.90 17.25 -4.68
CA PHE A 295 -8.52 18.59 -4.25
C PHE A 295 -7.15 18.98 -4.80
N ALA A 296 -6.20 18.04 -4.86
CA ALA A 296 -4.87 18.25 -5.44
C ALA A 296 -4.94 18.63 -6.93
N GLY A 297 -5.79 17.94 -7.72
CA GLY A 297 -6.04 18.26 -9.13
C GLY A 297 -6.70 19.63 -9.31
N GLY A 298 -7.61 20.00 -8.42
CA GLY A 298 -8.19 21.35 -8.37
C GLY A 298 -7.16 22.44 -8.01
N ALA A 299 -6.23 22.15 -7.12
CA ALA A 299 -5.16 23.04 -6.70
C ALA A 299 -4.09 23.21 -7.80
N GLY A 300 -3.60 22.10 -8.37
CA GLY A 300 -2.60 22.07 -9.44
C GLY A 300 -3.06 22.80 -10.70
N TYR A 301 -4.32 22.62 -11.09
CA TYR A 301 -4.92 23.38 -12.20
C TYR A 301 -4.96 24.89 -11.93
N LYS A 302 -5.35 25.30 -10.70
CA LYS A 302 -5.41 26.72 -10.32
C LYS A 302 -4.02 27.37 -10.22
N ALA A 303 -3.08 26.73 -9.54
CA ALA A 303 -1.69 27.19 -9.47
C ALA A 303 -1.09 27.29 -10.88
N GLY A 304 -1.38 26.30 -11.73
CA GLY A 304 -1.02 26.28 -13.15
C GLY A 304 -1.39 27.54 -13.93
N ARG A 305 -2.61 28.07 -13.75
CA ARG A 305 -3.04 29.34 -14.39
C ARG A 305 -2.33 30.59 -13.88
N LEU A 306 -1.67 30.54 -12.73
CA LEU A 306 -0.82 31.65 -12.24
C LEU A 306 0.57 31.65 -12.90
N TYR A 307 1.07 30.49 -13.35
CA TYR A 307 2.37 30.34 -14.01
C TYR A 307 2.28 30.28 -15.55
N SER A 308 1.11 29.95 -16.09
CA SER A 308 0.84 30.05 -17.53
C SER A 308 0.27 31.42 -17.89
N ASN A 309 1.15 32.36 -18.27
CA ASN A 309 0.74 33.65 -18.84
C ASN A 309 -0.22 33.40 -20.02
N GLU A 310 -1.42 33.97 -19.96
CA GLU A 310 -2.45 33.74 -20.98
C GLU A 310 -2.11 34.47 -22.29
N THR A 311 -1.45 33.76 -23.21
CA THR A 311 -1.58 34.06 -24.65
C THR A 311 -3.00 33.69 -25.10
N ALA A 312 -3.96 34.54 -24.75
CA ALA A 312 -5.34 34.42 -25.18
C ALA A 312 -5.41 34.49 -26.71
N GLY A 313 -5.82 33.40 -27.38
CA GLY A 313 -6.04 33.41 -28.83
C GLY A 313 -5.69 32.17 -29.65
N VAL A 314 -5.23 31.05 -29.07
CA VAL A 314 -5.02 29.79 -29.85
C VAL A 314 -5.59 28.57 -29.11
N GLN A 315 -6.85 28.23 -29.39
CA GLN A 315 -7.46 26.98 -28.87
C GLN A 315 -8.31 26.20 -29.90
N ASN A 316 -8.45 26.69 -31.13
CA ASN A 316 -9.03 25.95 -32.26
C ASN A 316 -7.92 25.73 -33.31
N GLY A 317 -7.36 24.52 -33.42
CA GLY A 317 -6.23 24.33 -34.35
C GLY A 317 -5.47 22.99 -34.39
N LEU A 318 -5.93 21.92 -33.72
CA LEU A 318 -5.38 20.57 -33.94
C LEU A 318 -6.52 19.57 -34.10
N ARG A 319 -6.57 18.92 -35.27
CA ARG A 319 -7.50 17.84 -35.60
C ARG A 319 -6.67 16.61 -35.98
N GLN A 320 -7.19 15.45 -35.58
CA GLN A 320 -6.83 14.07 -35.98
C GLN A 320 -5.65 13.91 -36.97
N GLY A 321 -4.57 13.30 -36.47
CA GLY A 321 -3.65 12.47 -37.24
C GLY A 321 -3.46 11.15 -36.49
N GLU A 322 -3.40 10.03 -37.19
CA GLU A 322 -3.21 8.71 -36.57
C GLU A 322 -1.74 8.55 -36.16
N GLY A 323 -1.50 8.40 -34.86
CA GLY A 323 -0.16 8.27 -34.29
C GLY A 323 0.25 6.81 -34.09
N PRO A 324 1.57 6.53 -33.95
CA PRO A 324 2.07 5.18 -33.69
C PRO A 324 1.59 4.64 -32.32
N THR A 325 1.69 3.33 -32.14
CA THR A 325 1.14 2.65 -30.96
C THR A 325 1.84 3.09 -29.65
N LEU A 326 1.04 3.27 -28.59
CA LEU A 326 1.49 3.81 -27.29
C LEU A 326 2.74 3.13 -26.73
N MET A 327 2.82 1.80 -26.80
CA MET A 327 3.94 1.03 -26.24
C MET A 327 5.27 1.39 -26.92
N GLN A 328 5.24 1.77 -28.20
CA GLN A 328 6.39 2.20 -28.97
C GLN A 328 6.84 3.61 -28.56
N ASP A 329 5.88 4.49 -28.28
CA ASP A 329 6.09 5.86 -27.79
C ASP A 329 6.63 5.89 -26.34
N ILE A 330 6.10 5.03 -25.46
CA ILE A 330 6.58 4.87 -24.08
C ILE A 330 7.97 4.22 -24.06
N ALA A 331 8.19 3.12 -24.78
CA ALA A 331 9.49 2.43 -24.81
C ALA A 331 10.60 3.29 -25.43
N SER A 332 10.28 4.12 -26.44
CA SER A 332 11.24 5.07 -27.00
C SER A 332 11.49 6.27 -26.08
N GLY A 333 10.47 6.76 -25.37
CA GLY A 333 10.62 7.78 -24.32
C GLY A 333 11.56 7.34 -23.20
N VAL A 334 11.35 6.15 -22.63
CA VAL A 334 12.19 5.59 -21.56
C VAL A 334 13.65 5.40 -22.03
N LYS A 335 13.85 4.81 -23.23
CA LYS A 335 15.20 4.68 -23.83
C LYS A 335 15.85 6.05 -24.12
N GLY A 336 15.06 7.05 -24.50
CA GLY A 336 15.50 8.40 -24.83
C GLY A 336 15.93 9.25 -23.63
N VAL A 337 15.42 8.96 -22.42
CA VAL A 337 15.88 9.58 -21.17
C VAL A 337 17.22 8.97 -20.75
N GLY A 338 17.31 7.63 -20.66
CA GLY A 338 18.54 6.94 -20.24
C GLY A 338 19.76 7.33 -21.09
N LYS A 339 19.62 7.38 -22.43
CA LYS A 339 20.72 7.77 -23.33
C LYS A 339 21.29 9.18 -23.11
N ARG A 340 20.56 10.10 -22.47
CA ARG A 340 21.03 11.48 -22.20
C ARG A 340 21.66 11.66 -20.82
N PHE A 341 21.38 10.77 -19.87
CA PHE A 341 21.94 10.83 -18.52
C PHE A 341 23.25 10.05 -18.37
N PHE A 342 23.53 9.07 -19.25
CA PHE A 342 24.76 8.26 -19.22
C PHE A 342 25.83 8.67 -20.25
N GLN A 343 25.68 9.82 -20.93
CA GLN A 343 26.77 10.40 -21.72
C GLN A 343 27.59 11.35 -20.83
N THR A 344 28.81 10.95 -20.49
CA THR A 344 29.82 11.84 -19.89
C THR A 344 30.18 12.96 -20.87
N PRO A 345 30.33 14.21 -20.41
CA PRO A 345 30.76 15.30 -21.28
C PRO A 345 32.23 15.16 -21.65
N GLU A 346 32.52 14.85 -22.92
CA GLU A 346 33.87 15.03 -23.47
C GLU A 346 34.18 16.55 -23.51
N VAL A 347 35.33 16.92 -22.95
CA VAL A 347 35.76 18.32 -22.82
C VAL A 347 36.58 18.69 -24.05
N ASP A 348 35.89 19.07 -25.12
CA ASP A 348 36.52 19.45 -26.39
C ASP A 348 37.13 20.86 -26.29
N SER A 349 38.35 20.92 -25.75
CA SER A 349 39.02 22.16 -25.34
C SER A 349 39.72 22.88 -26.51
N ASN A 350 38.99 23.27 -27.55
CA ASN A 350 39.50 24.17 -28.59
C ASN A 350 38.43 24.95 -29.39
N SER A 351 38.22 26.22 -29.03
CA SER A 351 37.90 27.29 -29.99
C SER A 351 38.05 28.67 -29.35
N GLN A 352 38.97 29.48 -29.88
CA GLN A 352 39.24 30.84 -29.39
C GLN A 352 38.42 31.90 -30.13
N MET A 353 38.18 33.00 -29.41
CA MET A 353 37.80 34.35 -29.84
C MET A 353 37.54 34.63 -31.33
N ALA A 354 36.33 35.14 -31.62
CA ALA A 354 36.11 36.15 -32.65
C ALA A 354 35.05 37.17 -32.18
N GLY A 355 35.47 38.40 -31.87
CA GLY A 355 34.59 39.48 -31.41
C GLY A 355 33.93 40.25 -32.57
N GLY A 356 32.68 40.69 -32.40
CA GLY A 356 31.86 41.23 -33.51
C GLY A 356 30.90 42.36 -33.14
N ASN A 357 31.35 43.37 -32.39
CA ASN A 357 30.53 44.54 -32.03
C ASN A 357 30.04 45.32 -33.28
N ARG A 358 28.72 45.40 -33.51
CA ARG A 358 28.11 46.41 -34.40
C ARG A 358 26.86 47.04 -33.78
N LYS A 359 26.68 48.33 -34.06
CA LYS A 359 25.73 49.23 -33.39
C LYS A 359 24.30 49.05 -33.90
N ARG A 360 23.31 49.31 -33.05
CA ARG A 360 21.93 49.60 -33.46
C ARG A 360 21.75 51.10 -33.72
N SER A 361 21.40 51.42 -34.96
CA SER A 361 20.52 52.51 -35.37
C SER A 361 19.55 51.86 -36.37
N GLY A 362 18.25 52.15 -36.39
CA GLY A 362 17.59 53.41 -36.03
C GLY A 362 17.03 53.99 -37.31
N GLY A 363 15.71 53.93 -37.48
CA GLY A 363 15.02 54.23 -38.73
C GLY A 363 13.75 53.38 -38.87
N ASP A 364 12.60 54.03 -38.77
CA ASP A 364 11.30 53.49 -39.15
C ASP A 364 11.18 53.49 -40.68
N ASP A 365 10.45 52.52 -41.28
CA ASP A 365 9.38 52.86 -42.24
C ASP A 365 8.49 51.66 -42.64
N SER A 366 7.45 51.97 -43.42
CA SER A 366 6.26 51.16 -43.72
C SER A 366 6.41 49.87 -44.56
N GLY A 367 5.68 48.82 -44.14
CA GLY A 367 4.79 48.02 -45.02
C GLY A 367 5.36 46.81 -45.80
N GLY A 368 4.47 45.99 -46.40
CA GLY A 368 4.81 45.22 -47.60
C GLY A 368 4.87 43.67 -47.58
N ARG A 369 3.86 42.97 -47.02
CA ARG A 369 3.23 41.76 -47.63
C ARG A 369 4.09 40.83 -48.55
N GLU A 370 5.17 40.19 -48.08
CA GLU A 370 5.96 39.26 -48.95
C GLU A 370 6.42 37.90 -48.33
N GLY A 371 5.92 37.51 -47.16
CA GLY A 371 6.36 36.26 -46.49
C GLY A 371 6.05 34.92 -47.22
N ASP A 372 4.97 34.84 -48.01
CA ASP A 372 4.44 33.57 -48.54
C ASP A 372 5.22 32.94 -49.71
N LYS A 373 6.17 33.67 -50.32
CA LYS A 373 6.92 33.17 -51.49
C LYS A 373 8.14 32.33 -51.11
N GLN A 374 8.73 32.58 -49.95
CA GLN A 374 10.03 32.00 -49.57
C GLN A 374 9.88 30.58 -49.02
N SER A 375 8.87 30.34 -48.17
CA SER A 375 8.51 29.00 -47.66
C SER A 375 8.13 28.00 -48.77
N ARG A 376 7.52 28.49 -49.86
CA ARG A 376 7.17 27.68 -51.05
C ARG A 376 8.36 27.28 -51.92
N ARG A 377 9.54 27.91 -51.77
CA ARG A 377 10.78 27.45 -52.41
C ARG A 377 11.44 26.34 -51.58
N GLU A 378 11.72 26.59 -50.30
CA GLU A 378 12.35 25.60 -49.42
C GLU A 378 11.62 24.25 -49.39
N LYS A 379 10.28 24.25 -49.44
CA LYS A 379 9.52 22.99 -49.48
C LYS A 379 9.70 22.22 -50.79
N ARG A 380 9.72 22.91 -51.93
CA ARG A 380 9.85 22.30 -53.27
C ARG A 380 11.24 21.74 -53.51
N ASP A 381 12.27 22.37 -52.95
CA ASP A 381 13.64 21.87 -53.12
C ASP A 381 13.89 20.64 -52.22
N ARG A 382 13.32 20.60 -50.99
CA ARG A 382 13.32 19.38 -50.13
C ARG A 382 12.50 18.20 -50.68
N GLU A 383 11.50 18.44 -51.53
CA GLU A 383 10.79 17.36 -52.24
C GLU A 383 11.71 16.77 -53.33
N ARG A 384 12.49 17.60 -54.02
CA ARG A 384 13.35 17.19 -55.15
C ARG A 384 14.64 16.47 -54.77
N ASP A 385 15.17 16.73 -53.57
CA ASP A 385 16.29 15.96 -53.02
C ASP A 385 15.85 14.54 -52.59
N ARG A 386 14.55 14.37 -52.26
CA ARG A 386 13.99 13.08 -51.84
C ARG A 386 13.73 12.14 -53.02
N GLU A 387 13.28 12.69 -54.14
CA GLU A 387 13.12 11.98 -55.44
C GLU A 387 14.46 11.49 -56.04
N ARG A 388 15.59 11.71 -55.36
CA ARG A 388 16.93 11.28 -55.79
C ARG A 388 17.56 10.15 -54.96
N GLU A 389 16.92 9.72 -53.88
CA GLU A 389 17.44 8.63 -53.03
C GLU A 389 16.68 7.29 -53.23
N GLU A 390 15.69 7.24 -54.13
CA GLU A 390 14.80 6.08 -54.33
C GLU A 390 14.99 5.33 -55.68
N ASP A 391 15.95 5.73 -56.54
CA ASP A 391 16.07 5.25 -57.95
C ASP A 391 17.29 4.33 -58.24
N ASP A 392 18.15 4.06 -57.25
CA ASP A 392 19.35 3.19 -57.37
C ASP A 392 19.21 1.96 -56.45
N GLY A 393 18.64 0.83 -56.94
CA GLY A 393 18.35 -0.29 -56.01
C GLY A 393 17.97 -1.69 -56.51
N ASP A 394 17.97 -2.01 -57.82
CA ASP A 394 17.54 -3.34 -58.30
C ASP A 394 18.53 -3.96 -59.31
N GLY A 395 19.01 -5.18 -59.05
CA GLY A 395 19.99 -5.87 -59.91
C GLY A 395 20.46 -7.24 -59.40
N TRP A 396 19.99 -8.32 -60.02
CA TRP A 396 20.32 -9.72 -59.69
C TRP A 396 21.54 -10.25 -60.49
N GLY A 397 22.28 -11.24 -59.96
CA GLY A 397 23.27 -11.98 -60.78
C GLY A 397 24.16 -12.99 -60.02
N SER A 398 23.87 -14.29 -60.18
CA SER A 398 24.52 -15.43 -59.50
C SER A 398 25.85 -15.93 -60.13
N VAL A 399 26.46 -16.94 -59.47
CA VAL A 399 27.42 -17.97 -59.96
C VAL A 399 28.91 -17.81 -59.57
N GLU A 400 29.53 -18.95 -59.23
CA GLU A 400 30.92 -19.21 -58.79
C GLU A 400 31.89 -19.44 -59.99
N PRO A 401 33.10 -20.03 -59.80
CA PRO A 401 34.27 -19.64 -58.99
C PRO A 401 35.48 -19.33 -59.91
N VAL A 402 36.72 -19.19 -59.37
CA VAL A 402 38.00 -19.78 -59.88
C VAL A 402 39.28 -19.09 -59.33
N GLU A 403 40.27 -19.96 -59.11
CA GLU A 403 41.70 -19.88 -58.79
C GLU A 403 42.55 -18.57 -58.96
N THR A 404 43.37 -18.34 -57.92
CA THR A 404 44.80 -17.91 -57.90
C THR A 404 45.41 -17.01 -58.99
N THR A 405 45.97 -15.87 -58.55
CA THR A 405 47.37 -15.39 -58.78
C THR A 405 47.57 -14.06 -58.03
N GLY A 406 48.74 -13.58 -57.62
CA GLY A 406 50.10 -14.13 -57.62
C GLY A 406 51.17 -13.03 -57.79
N ARG A 407 52.27 -13.04 -57.00
CA ARG A 407 53.44 -12.10 -56.98
C ARG A 407 53.22 -10.71 -56.34
N LYS A 408 54.24 -10.02 -55.76
CA LYS A 408 55.51 -10.44 -55.07
C LYS A 408 56.17 -9.20 -54.40
N ASN A 409 57.28 -9.43 -53.67
CA ASN A 409 58.26 -8.48 -53.09
C ASN A 409 57.87 -7.90 -51.70
N GLY A 410 58.78 -7.80 -50.73
CA GLY A 410 60.16 -8.33 -50.67
C GLY A 410 61.00 -7.78 -49.49
N ALA A 411 62.09 -8.49 -49.14
CA ALA A 411 63.05 -8.25 -48.04
C ALA A 411 62.46 -8.37 -46.61
N ASP A 412 62.84 -9.32 -45.75
CA ASP A 412 64.14 -9.88 -45.30
C ASP A 412 64.75 -9.20 -44.07
N LYS A 413 64.71 -9.91 -42.94
CA LYS A 413 65.94 -10.47 -42.33
C LYS A 413 65.66 -11.60 -41.33
N THR A 414 66.51 -12.61 -41.36
CA THR A 414 66.64 -13.71 -40.39
C THR A 414 67.25 -13.20 -39.06
N ALA A 415 67.30 -13.91 -37.93
CA ALA A 415 67.56 -15.33 -37.65
C ALA A 415 67.16 -15.63 -36.17
N GLU A 416 67.12 -16.84 -35.58
CA GLU A 416 67.39 -18.23 -36.03
C GLU A 416 66.81 -19.23 -34.98
N VAL A 417 66.37 -20.43 -35.40
CA VAL A 417 66.58 -21.76 -34.74
C VAL A 417 66.21 -21.95 -33.23
N LYS A 418 65.50 -23.00 -32.76
CA LYS A 418 65.33 -24.40 -33.25
C LYS A 418 63.96 -25.00 -32.88
N THR A 419 63.65 -26.17 -33.43
CA THR A 419 62.35 -26.87 -33.39
C THR A 419 62.42 -28.27 -32.73
N VAL A 420 61.27 -28.77 -32.25
CA VAL A 420 60.89 -30.23 -32.21
C VAL A 420 61.64 -31.07 -31.14
N GLU A 421 61.10 -32.14 -30.50
CA GLU A 421 60.02 -33.10 -30.79
C GLU A 421 59.30 -33.68 -29.53
N ASP A 422 58.23 -34.46 -29.78
CA ASP A 422 57.67 -35.63 -29.04
C ASP A 422 57.26 -35.58 -27.54
N PRO A 423 55.95 -35.69 -27.22
CA PRO A 423 55.42 -35.95 -25.88
C PRO A 423 54.95 -37.40 -25.67
N ASN A 424 55.85 -38.40 -25.64
CA ASN A 424 55.46 -39.79 -25.37
C ASN A 424 56.54 -40.65 -24.66
N ARG A 425 56.61 -40.62 -23.32
CA ARG A 425 57.26 -41.72 -22.57
C ARG A 425 56.74 -41.99 -21.14
N LEU A 426 56.09 -43.14 -21.07
CA LEU A 426 55.59 -43.92 -19.93
C LEU A 426 56.59 -44.20 -18.76
N ILE A 427 55.99 -44.57 -17.61
CA ILE A 427 56.50 -45.43 -16.49
C ILE A 427 57.30 -44.75 -15.34
N ASP A 428 56.54 -44.36 -14.30
CA ASP A 428 56.53 -44.92 -12.93
C ASP A 428 57.69 -44.73 -11.90
N PRO A 429 57.41 -44.90 -10.57
CA PRO A 429 57.99 -44.04 -9.51
C PRO A 429 58.82 -44.77 -8.43
N VAL A 430 59.30 -44.04 -7.40
CA VAL A 430 59.49 -44.54 -6.01
C VAL A 430 59.87 -43.40 -5.00
N ALA A 431 59.37 -43.50 -3.75
CA ALA A 431 59.83 -42.83 -2.50
C ALA A 431 59.83 -41.27 -2.39
N SER A 432 59.58 -40.63 -1.24
CA SER A 432 59.01 -41.01 0.09
C SER A 432 58.54 -39.70 0.83
N GLU A 433 58.16 -39.56 2.11
CA GLU A 433 58.26 -40.41 3.32
C GLU A 433 56.99 -40.32 4.24
N LYS A 434 57.04 -39.60 5.39
CA LYS A 434 56.09 -39.76 6.52
C LYS A 434 55.84 -38.47 7.35
N PRO A 435 54.79 -38.43 8.21
CA PRO A 435 54.16 -37.18 8.69
C PRO A 435 54.49 -36.78 10.15
N VAL A 436 53.88 -35.69 10.62
CA VAL A 436 53.85 -35.20 12.01
C VAL A 436 52.39 -35.15 12.51
N VAL A 437 52.17 -35.23 13.83
CA VAL A 437 50.90 -35.60 14.50
C VAL A 437 50.29 -34.45 15.32
N GLU A 438 48.97 -34.48 15.51
CA GLU A 438 48.18 -33.54 16.31
C GLU A 438 48.46 -33.61 17.83
N PRO A 439 48.32 -32.50 18.58
CA PRO A 439 48.33 -32.50 20.04
C PRO A 439 46.92 -32.63 20.64
N VAL A 440 46.61 -33.79 21.21
CA VAL A 440 45.48 -33.95 22.15
C VAL A 440 45.94 -33.54 23.56
N ILE A 441 45.20 -32.65 24.23
CA ILE A 441 45.33 -32.41 25.68
C ILE A 441 43.98 -32.67 26.34
N LYS A 442 44.00 -33.35 27.49
CA LYS A 442 42.82 -33.76 28.25
C LYS A 442 42.54 -32.81 29.42
N SER A 443 41.30 -32.81 29.87
CA SER A 443 40.86 -32.27 31.15
C SER A 443 41.26 -33.17 32.33
N GLU A 444 41.80 -32.59 33.40
CA GLU A 444 41.60 -32.98 34.81
C GLU A 444 42.20 -31.90 35.74
N ASP A 445 42.11 -32.09 37.05
CA ASP A 445 42.53 -31.18 38.15
C ASP A 445 41.74 -29.87 38.36
N ALA A 446 40.61 -29.98 39.05
CA ALA A 446 39.88 -28.87 39.66
C ALA A 446 39.99 -28.89 41.20
N ALA A 447 40.96 -28.17 41.77
CA ALA A 447 41.08 -27.95 43.22
C ALA A 447 41.87 -26.66 43.54
N ASN A 448 41.57 -26.06 44.70
CA ASN A 448 42.30 -24.95 45.37
C ASN A 448 42.53 -23.65 44.57
N LEU A 449 41.71 -22.62 44.85
CA LEU A 449 42.18 -21.23 44.98
C LEU A 449 41.17 -20.33 45.74
N GLU A 450 40.83 -20.72 46.98
CA GLU A 450 40.33 -19.75 47.96
C GLU A 450 41.49 -18.95 48.58
N ALA A 451 41.15 -17.81 49.18
CA ALA A 451 42.02 -16.88 49.91
C ALA A 451 43.12 -16.16 49.10
N LEU A 452 42.79 -14.97 48.59
CA LEU A 452 43.57 -13.72 48.84
C LEU A 452 42.84 -12.48 48.29
N VAL A 453 42.97 -11.35 49.03
CA VAL A 453 42.54 -9.95 48.79
C VAL A 453 41.44 -9.44 49.77
N PRO A 454 41.68 -8.33 50.51
CA PRO A 454 40.81 -7.85 51.60
C PRO A 454 39.71 -6.86 51.17
N PRO A 455 38.70 -6.59 52.02
CA PRO A 455 37.63 -5.63 51.75
C PRO A 455 38.12 -4.17 51.80
N VAL A 456 37.61 -3.33 50.88
CA VAL A 456 37.86 -1.89 50.82
C VAL A 456 36.66 -1.12 51.39
N ALA A 457 36.94 -0.10 52.22
CA ALA A 457 35.93 0.66 52.95
C ALA A 457 35.24 1.75 52.11
N ALA A 458 34.11 2.25 52.62
CA ALA A 458 33.34 3.32 51.98
C ALA A 458 34.12 4.66 51.94
N GLY A 459 34.10 5.33 50.78
CA GLY A 459 34.66 6.66 50.57
C GLY A 459 33.62 7.61 49.98
N LYS A 460 33.53 8.83 50.54
CA LYS A 460 32.80 9.94 49.90
C LYS A 460 33.57 10.39 48.65
N VAL A 461 32.85 10.83 47.63
CA VAL A 461 33.40 11.60 46.50
C VAL A 461 32.59 12.88 46.37
N GLU A 462 33.27 14.02 46.42
CA GLU A 462 32.68 15.35 46.17
C GLU A 462 32.85 15.70 44.68
N PRO A 463 31.86 16.35 44.04
CA PRO A 463 31.94 16.67 42.61
C PRO A 463 32.91 17.82 42.34
N ILE A 464 33.81 17.62 41.38
CA ILE A 464 34.76 18.64 40.92
C ILE A 464 34.02 19.69 40.08
N VAL A 465 34.14 20.96 40.47
CA VAL A 465 33.68 22.10 39.66
C VAL A 465 34.76 22.46 38.65
N VAL A 466 34.43 22.42 37.35
CA VAL A 466 35.26 22.97 36.27
C VAL A 466 34.63 24.29 35.84
N ALA A 467 35.40 25.39 35.94
CA ALA A 467 34.97 26.71 35.50
C ALA A 467 35.16 26.87 33.98
N VAL A 468 34.32 27.71 33.37
CA VAL A 468 34.51 28.26 32.02
C VAL A 468 34.31 29.78 32.10
N ASP A 469 35.23 30.52 31.50
CA ASP A 469 35.35 31.97 31.69
C ASP A 469 34.26 32.81 31.03
N ALA A 470 34.05 34.01 31.57
CA ALA A 470 33.05 34.96 31.10
C ALA A 470 33.55 35.86 29.95
N VAL A 471 32.65 36.18 29.02
CA VAL A 471 32.82 37.30 28.08
C VAL A 471 31.76 38.36 28.39
N LYS A 472 32.20 39.58 28.69
CA LYS A 472 31.32 40.73 28.90
C LYS A 472 30.71 41.24 27.59
N THR A 473 29.45 41.65 27.63
CA THR A 473 29.01 42.90 26.99
C THR A 473 28.10 43.67 27.94
N GLU A 474 28.17 45.00 27.89
CA GLU A 474 27.43 45.91 28.77
C GLU A 474 26.41 46.71 27.94
N THR A 475 25.13 46.66 28.29
CA THR A 475 24.15 47.77 28.27
C THR A 475 22.81 47.22 28.75
N GLY A 476 22.08 47.97 29.59
CA GLY A 476 20.93 47.43 30.30
C GLY A 476 19.63 48.23 30.10
N THR A 477 18.51 47.54 30.24
CA THR A 477 17.24 48.11 30.72
C THR A 477 16.41 47.00 31.37
N THR A 478 15.91 47.23 32.58
CA THR A 478 15.13 46.23 33.36
C THR A 478 13.64 46.32 33.02
N PRO A 479 12.90 45.20 33.10
CA PRO A 479 11.77 45.20 34.03
C PRO A 479 11.53 43.88 34.79
N ALA A 480 11.29 44.02 36.11
CA ALA A 480 10.36 43.23 36.93
C ALA A 480 10.17 41.70 36.71
N LYS A 481 11.23 40.90 36.95
CA LYS A 481 11.26 39.80 37.94
C LYS A 481 9.97 38.97 38.16
N ILE A 482 9.83 37.82 37.49
CA ILE A 482 8.88 36.72 37.85
C ILE A 482 9.56 35.32 37.83
N GLU A 483 10.83 35.24 38.25
CA GLU A 483 11.60 33.97 38.24
C GLU A 483 11.81 33.26 39.61
N PRO A 484 11.86 33.93 40.79
CA PRO A 484 12.27 33.24 42.04
C PRO A 484 11.26 32.21 42.58
N VAL A 485 10.07 32.10 41.96
CA VAL A 485 9.06 31.08 42.30
C VAL A 485 9.37 29.74 41.61
N ILE A 486 9.97 29.76 40.42
CA ILE A 486 10.21 28.54 39.61
C ILE A 486 11.43 27.76 40.12
N GLU A 487 12.46 28.45 40.62
CA GLU A 487 13.60 27.78 41.27
C GLU A 487 13.22 27.16 42.62
N ALA A 488 12.39 27.84 43.42
CA ALA A 488 11.86 27.26 44.66
C ALA A 488 11.08 25.96 44.41
N ALA A 489 10.20 25.95 43.40
CA ALA A 489 9.46 24.76 43.00
C ALA A 489 10.37 23.61 42.51
N LYS A 490 11.48 23.91 41.82
CA LYS A 490 12.46 22.89 41.39
C LYS A 490 13.21 22.25 42.55
N VAL A 491 13.49 22.98 43.64
CA VAL A 491 14.13 22.42 44.84
C VAL A 491 13.16 21.54 45.61
N GLU A 492 11.88 21.93 45.72
CA GLU A 492 10.87 21.15 46.45
C GLU A 492 10.42 19.89 45.68
N ALA A 493 10.45 19.91 44.34
CA ALA A 493 10.11 18.77 43.48
C ALA A 493 11.03 17.54 43.63
N VAL A 494 12.20 17.68 44.25
CA VAL A 494 13.11 16.57 44.57
C VAL A 494 12.73 15.87 45.90
N ALA A 495 11.90 16.52 46.74
CA ALA A 495 11.55 16.04 48.07
C ALA A 495 10.20 15.31 48.15
N ASP A 496 9.18 15.75 47.41
CA ASP A 496 7.85 15.10 47.37
C ASP A 496 7.14 15.30 46.00
N PRO A 497 7.09 14.28 45.13
CA PRO A 497 6.41 14.39 43.84
C PRO A 497 4.88 14.42 43.94
N ALA A 498 4.27 13.88 45.00
CA ALA A 498 2.81 13.92 45.18
C ALA A 498 2.32 15.34 45.45
N LYS A 499 3.15 16.16 46.11
CA LYS A 499 2.92 17.60 46.30
C LYS A 499 2.93 18.38 44.98
N VAL A 500 3.78 17.98 44.02
CA VAL A 500 3.84 18.58 42.67
C VAL A 500 2.59 18.21 41.86
N GLU A 501 2.19 16.93 41.86
CA GLU A 501 0.98 16.46 41.16
C GLU A 501 -0.28 17.15 41.68
N LYS A 502 -0.41 17.32 43.01
CA LYS A 502 -1.48 18.09 43.62
C LYS A 502 -1.46 19.57 43.19
N THR A 503 -0.30 20.22 43.24
CA THR A 503 -0.17 21.65 42.86
C THR A 503 -0.47 21.88 41.38
N ALA A 504 -0.05 20.97 40.49
CA ALA A 504 -0.39 21.02 39.07
C ALA A 504 -1.89 20.88 38.83
N THR A 505 -2.55 20.00 39.59
CA THR A 505 -4.02 19.79 39.52
C THR A 505 -4.78 21.03 40.02
N GLU A 506 -4.35 21.61 41.16
CA GLU A 506 -4.93 22.84 41.72
C GLU A 506 -4.73 24.08 40.83
N VAL A 507 -3.70 24.11 39.97
CA VAL A 507 -3.48 25.18 38.97
C VAL A 507 -4.23 24.93 37.66
N LYS A 508 -4.43 23.67 37.25
CA LYS A 508 -5.10 23.31 35.99
C LYS A 508 -6.62 23.50 36.04
N ALA A 509 -7.28 23.07 37.11
CA ALA A 509 -8.74 23.22 37.28
C ALA A 509 -9.25 24.67 37.12
N PRO A 510 -8.66 25.72 37.77
CA PRO A 510 -9.10 27.10 37.59
C PRO A 510 -8.69 27.73 36.25
N ALA A 511 -7.90 27.04 35.41
CA ALA A 511 -7.66 27.43 34.02
C ALA A 511 -8.75 26.86 33.10
N GLU A 512 -9.08 25.57 33.26
CA GLU A 512 -10.12 24.90 32.46
C GLU A 512 -11.50 25.52 32.71
N ALA A 513 -11.87 25.77 33.98
CA ALA A 513 -13.11 26.45 34.35
C ALA A 513 -13.26 27.86 33.73
N LYS A 514 -12.15 28.59 33.51
CA LYS A 514 -12.18 29.90 32.83
C LYS A 514 -12.44 29.78 31.33
N VAL A 515 -11.96 28.70 30.69
CA VAL A 515 -12.22 28.43 29.28
C VAL A 515 -13.67 27.97 29.07
N GLU A 516 -14.24 27.21 30.00
CA GLU A 516 -15.65 26.80 29.95
C GLU A 516 -16.61 27.98 30.20
N ALA A 517 -16.32 28.85 31.17
CA ALA A 517 -17.03 30.11 31.34
C ALA A 517 -16.91 31.01 30.09
N GLY A 518 -15.74 31.01 29.44
CA GLY A 518 -15.52 31.69 28.16
C GLY A 518 -16.32 31.08 26.99
N GLU A 519 -16.54 29.77 26.97
CA GLU A 519 -17.35 29.07 25.97
C GLU A 519 -18.84 29.40 26.13
N ALA A 520 -19.37 29.39 27.36
CA ALA A 520 -20.74 29.80 27.64
C ALA A 520 -20.98 31.28 27.29
N ALA A 521 -20.07 32.19 27.70
CA ALA A 521 -20.16 33.60 27.38
C ALA A 521 -20.09 33.89 25.88
N LEU A 522 -19.22 33.19 25.15
CA LEU A 522 -19.10 33.26 23.70
C LEU A 522 -20.38 32.82 22.99
N ILE A 523 -20.96 31.69 23.39
CA ILE A 523 -22.21 31.16 22.81
C ILE A 523 -23.35 32.16 23.06
N ALA A 524 -23.53 32.64 24.30
CA ALA A 524 -24.56 33.64 24.61
C ALA A 524 -24.39 34.94 23.82
N ARG A 525 -23.15 35.40 23.59
CA ARG A 525 -22.86 36.58 22.76
C ARG A 525 -23.12 36.34 21.27
N ILE A 526 -22.87 35.14 20.74
CA ILE A 526 -23.24 34.76 19.37
C ILE A 526 -24.77 34.74 19.22
N GLU A 527 -25.48 34.09 20.16
CA GLU A 527 -26.95 34.01 20.15
C GLU A 527 -27.59 35.39 20.18
N LYS A 528 -27.13 36.27 21.09
CA LYS A 528 -27.59 37.66 21.15
C LYS A 528 -27.29 38.43 19.86
N ALA A 529 -26.07 38.36 19.33
CA ALA A 529 -25.69 39.15 18.16
C ALA A 529 -26.39 38.68 16.86
N VAL A 530 -26.85 37.42 16.81
CA VAL A 530 -27.75 36.90 15.77
C VAL A 530 -29.19 37.37 16.00
N ALA A 531 -29.71 37.31 17.23
CA ALA A 531 -31.07 37.76 17.58
C ALA A 531 -31.28 39.27 17.39
N ASP A 532 -30.29 40.09 17.77
CA ASP A 532 -30.27 41.55 17.56
C ASP A 532 -30.12 41.94 16.07
N GLY A 533 -30.02 40.97 15.15
CA GLY A 533 -29.87 41.20 13.71
C GLY A 533 -28.54 41.83 13.26
N GLN A 534 -27.62 42.06 14.20
CA GLN A 534 -26.31 42.67 13.98
C GLN A 534 -25.40 41.78 13.12
N VAL A 535 -25.61 40.46 13.17
CA VAL A 535 -24.71 39.45 12.57
C VAL A 535 -25.35 38.77 11.37
N LYS A 536 -25.13 39.35 10.18
CA LYS A 536 -25.50 38.73 8.89
C LYS A 536 -24.45 37.72 8.43
N ILE A 537 -24.41 36.54 9.05
CA ILE A 537 -23.63 35.39 8.56
C ILE A 537 -24.41 34.70 7.41
N PRO A 538 -23.89 34.65 6.17
CA PRO A 538 -24.48 33.88 5.09
C PRO A 538 -24.43 32.37 5.38
N ASP A 539 -25.48 31.63 5.04
CA ASP A 539 -25.55 30.18 5.25
C ASP A 539 -24.52 29.39 4.42
N THR A 540 -23.94 30.04 3.40
CA THR A 540 -22.84 29.52 2.57
C THR A 540 -21.44 29.79 3.13
N MET A 541 -21.31 30.39 4.32
CA MET A 541 -20.01 30.71 4.91
C MET A 541 -19.36 29.47 5.55
N SER A 542 -18.27 28.99 4.95
CA SER A 542 -17.51 27.85 5.49
C SER A 542 -16.95 28.14 6.89
N GLY A 543 -16.82 27.11 7.74
CA GLY A 543 -16.22 27.23 9.07
C GLY A 543 -14.87 27.96 9.07
N LEU A 544 -14.00 27.63 8.10
CA LEU A 544 -12.71 28.29 7.88
C LEU A 544 -12.80 29.81 7.68
N THR A 545 -13.89 30.28 7.07
CA THR A 545 -14.18 31.71 6.86
C THR A 545 -14.83 32.32 8.10
N LEU A 546 -15.67 31.55 8.80
CA LEU A 546 -16.45 32.00 9.95
C LEU A 546 -15.54 32.47 11.08
N TYR A 547 -14.67 31.65 11.67
CA TYR A 547 -13.82 32.14 12.79
C TYR A 547 -12.71 33.12 12.38
N LYS A 548 -12.37 33.21 11.09
CA LYS A 548 -11.48 34.27 10.61
C LYS A 548 -12.15 35.65 10.63
N LYS A 549 -13.49 35.70 10.67
CA LYS A 549 -14.28 36.93 10.75
C LYS A 549 -15.05 37.09 12.06
N LEU A 550 -15.31 36.00 12.78
CA LEU A 550 -16.09 36.01 14.02
C LEU A 550 -15.52 36.98 15.08
N PRO A 551 -14.19 37.11 15.27
CA PRO A 551 -13.64 38.12 16.16
C PRO A 551 -13.99 39.56 15.76
N ASP A 552 -13.91 39.90 14.47
CA ASP A 552 -14.28 41.24 13.99
C ASP A 552 -15.79 41.47 14.05
N ILE A 553 -16.59 40.44 13.76
CA ILE A 553 -18.06 40.46 13.82
C ILE A 553 -18.55 40.70 15.27
N LEU A 554 -18.05 39.92 16.24
CA LEU A 554 -18.43 40.06 17.65
C LEU A 554 -17.87 41.36 18.25
N LYS A 555 -16.70 41.82 17.81
CA LYS A 555 -16.16 43.15 18.14
C LYS A 555 -17.06 44.28 17.61
N GLN A 556 -17.56 44.17 16.38
CA GLN A 556 -18.50 45.16 15.81
C GLN A 556 -19.84 45.16 16.55
N ALA A 557 -20.39 43.97 16.85
CA ALA A 557 -21.59 43.81 17.68
C ALA A 557 -21.43 44.47 19.07
N ASN A 558 -20.27 44.26 19.72
CA ASN A 558 -19.94 44.85 21.02
C ASN A 558 -19.34 46.27 20.92
N GLY A 559 -19.85 47.10 19.99
CA GLY A 559 -19.51 48.53 19.91
C GLY A 559 -18.03 48.87 19.61
N GLY A 560 -17.26 47.92 19.07
CA GLY A 560 -15.83 48.05 18.80
C GLY A 560 -14.91 47.59 19.94
N GLN A 561 -15.45 47.20 21.10
CA GLN A 561 -14.64 46.73 22.24
C GLN A 561 -13.92 45.40 21.92
N PRO A 562 -12.68 45.19 22.42
CA PRO A 562 -11.97 43.93 22.24
C PRO A 562 -12.70 42.76 22.91
N ILE A 563 -12.60 41.58 22.30
CA ILE A 563 -13.14 40.34 22.87
C ILE A 563 -12.28 39.89 24.05
N PRO A 564 -12.87 39.51 25.21
CA PRO A 564 -12.15 38.93 26.33
C PRO A 564 -11.30 37.72 25.95
N GLU A 565 -10.14 37.57 26.58
CA GLU A 565 -9.18 36.51 26.27
C GLU A 565 -9.76 35.09 26.43
N ALA A 566 -10.65 34.89 27.42
CA ALA A 566 -11.36 33.63 27.63
C ALA A 566 -12.30 33.27 26.45
N GLU A 567 -12.99 34.26 25.86
CA GLU A 567 -13.80 34.05 24.65
C GLU A 567 -12.92 33.79 23.42
N MET A 568 -11.77 34.47 23.30
CA MET A 568 -10.79 34.19 22.23
C MET A 568 -10.16 32.79 22.35
N ALA A 569 -9.99 32.27 23.57
CA ALA A 569 -9.61 30.87 23.81
C ALA A 569 -10.75 29.91 23.45
N ALA A 570 -11.99 30.22 23.83
CA ALA A 570 -13.16 29.43 23.46
C ALA A 570 -13.40 29.38 21.93
N ILE A 571 -13.20 30.49 21.21
CA ILE A 571 -13.27 30.54 19.73
C ILE A 571 -12.34 29.48 19.10
N LYS A 572 -11.15 29.25 19.67
CA LYS A 572 -10.23 28.18 19.24
C LYS A 572 -10.75 26.79 19.61
N LYS A 573 -11.27 26.61 20.83
CA LYS A 573 -11.84 25.33 21.32
C LYS A 573 -13.04 24.86 20.48
N ILE A 574 -13.95 25.77 20.10
CA ILE A 574 -15.22 25.41 19.42
C ILE A 574 -15.20 25.57 17.89
N TRP A 575 -14.05 25.87 17.29
CA TRP A 575 -13.83 26.07 15.83
C TRP A 575 -14.70 25.19 14.92
N ASN A 576 -14.62 23.86 15.11
CA ASN A 576 -15.33 22.88 14.28
C ASN A 576 -16.86 22.87 14.50
N ARG A 577 -17.33 23.37 15.66
CA ARG A 577 -18.75 23.46 16.06
C ARG A 577 -19.37 24.83 15.76
N LEU A 578 -18.59 25.86 15.44
CA LEU A 578 -19.12 27.22 15.17
C LEU A 578 -20.25 27.27 14.12
N PRO A 579 -20.25 26.49 13.01
CA PRO A 579 -21.39 26.46 12.09
C PRO A 579 -22.68 25.95 12.74
N GLN A 580 -22.60 24.99 13.68
CA GLN A 580 -23.73 24.45 14.42
C GLN A 580 -24.26 25.50 15.41
N VAL A 581 -23.38 26.11 16.22
CA VAL A 581 -23.75 27.18 17.17
C VAL A 581 -24.45 28.36 16.47
N VAL A 582 -24.00 28.75 15.27
CA VAL A 582 -24.65 29.81 14.48
C VAL A 582 -26.00 29.35 13.90
N ALA A 583 -26.16 28.08 13.52
CA ALA A 583 -27.44 27.54 13.06
C ALA A 583 -28.46 27.43 14.21
N GLU A 584 -28.03 26.99 15.39
CA GLU A 584 -28.81 26.94 16.63
C GLU A 584 -29.25 28.35 17.04
N ALA A 585 -28.33 29.33 17.04
CA ALA A 585 -28.63 30.75 17.28
C ALA A 585 -29.68 31.31 16.31
N LYS A 586 -29.56 31.01 15.00
CA LYS A 586 -30.56 31.40 13.99
C LYS A 586 -31.91 30.74 14.23
N SER A 587 -31.93 29.46 14.61
CA SER A 587 -33.16 28.71 14.90
C SER A 587 -33.88 29.29 16.13
N LYS A 588 -33.14 29.58 17.21
CA LYS A 588 -33.66 30.27 18.40
C LYS A 588 -34.23 31.64 18.06
N ALA A 589 -33.50 32.47 17.32
CA ALA A 589 -33.95 33.79 16.91
C ALA A 589 -35.20 33.75 16.01
N ALA A 590 -35.27 32.81 15.06
CA ALA A 590 -36.44 32.60 14.22
C ALA A 590 -37.66 32.10 15.01
N THR A 591 -37.44 31.27 16.04
CA THR A 591 -38.51 30.78 16.92
C THR A 591 -39.07 31.90 17.79
N ALA A 592 -38.21 32.70 18.43
CA ALA A 592 -38.63 33.87 19.22
C ALA A 592 -39.40 34.90 18.36
N ALA A 593 -38.96 35.13 17.11
CA ALA A 593 -39.67 35.98 16.16
C ALA A 593 -41.04 35.43 15.72
N GLN A 594 -41.31 34.12 15.89
CA GLN A 594 -42.60 33.49 15.62
C GLN A 594 -43.52 33.44 16.85
N THR A 595 -42.98 33.22 18.06
CA THR A 595 -43.79 33.23 19.30
C THR A 595 -44.11 34.64 19.78
N GLY A 596 -43.32 35.65 19.39
CA GLY A 596 -43.44 37.02 19.89
C GLY A 596 -42.83 37.22 21.27
N GLU A 597 -42.20 36.18 21.84
CA GLU A 597 -41.50 36.25 23.11
C GLU A 597 -40.12 36.88 22.90
N THR A 598 -39.88 38.04 23.51
CA THR A 598 -38.52 38.61 23.56
C THR A 598 -37.61 37.65 24.33
N PRO A 599 -36.47 37.19 23.76
CA PRO A 599 -35.61 36.23 24.44
C PRO A 599 -34.99 36.86 25.69
N VAL A 600 -35.40 36.37 26.86
CA VAL A 600 -34.87 36.81 28.16
C VAL A 600 -33.47 36.24 28.34
N VAL A 601 -32.46 36.98 27.88
CA VAL A 601 -31.07 36.70 28.20
C VAL A 601 -30.84 37.08 29.67
N GLU A 602 -30.91 36.08 30.56
CA GLU A 602 -30.76 36.30 32.00
C GLU A 602 -29.34 36.77 32.32
N ASN A 603 -29.23 38.03 32.75
CA ASN A 603 -27.96 38.74 32.83
C ASN A 603 -27.22 38.40 34.15
N THR A 604 -26.52 37.27 34.17
CA THR A 604 -25.82 36.73 35.36
C THR A 604 -24.56 37.54 35.71
N GLU A 605 -24.74 38.72 36.31
CA GLU A 605 -23.67 39.46 36.97
C GLU A 605 -23.22 38.75 38.26
N ALA A 606 -21.98 38.25 38.27
CA ALA A 606 -21.41 37.56 39.42
C ALA A 606 -21.10 38.54 40.58
N LYS A 607 -21.81 38.40 41.71
CA LYS A 607 -21.50 39.15 42.94
C LYS A 607 -20.12 38.77 43.50
N PRO A 608 -19.36 39.73 44.05
CA PRO A 608 -18.05 39.45 44.66
C PRO A 608 -18.21 38.62 45.94
N VAL A 609 -17.37 37.59 46.09
CA VAL A 609 -17.36 36.70 47.25
C VAL A 609 -16.64 37.39 48.42
N VAL A 610 -17.35 37.56 49.54
CA VAL A 610 -16.78 38.04 50.81
C VAL A 610 -16.23 36.85 51.60
N LYS A 611 -15.02 36.98 52.16
CA LYS A 611 -14.44 35.97 53.06
C LYS A 611 -15.23 35.88 54.38
N PRO A 612 -15.53 34.67 54.89
CA PRO A 612 -15.81 34.48 56.30
C PRO A 612 -14.51 34.36 57.12
N GLU A 613 -14.52 34.89 58.33
CA GLU A 613 -13.59 34.49 59.41
C GLU A 613 -14.22 33.35 60.23
N PRO A 614 -13.42 32.51 60.92
CA PRO A 614 -13.91 31.33 61.64
C PRO A 614 -14.06 31.55 63.16
N GLU A 615 -15.15 31.08 63.77
CA GLU A 615 -15.28 30.73 65.21
C GLU A 615 -16.65 30.01 65.48
N PRO A 616 -16.99 29.47 66.67
CA PRO A 616 -16.57 28.10 67.02
C PRO A 616 -17.65 27.17 67.66
N ILE A 617 -17.30 25.88 67.77
CA ILE A 617 -17.50 24.92 68.91
C ILE A 617 -18.79 24.96 69.79
N LEU A 618 -19.39 23.77 70.04
CA LEU A 618 -20.52 23.42 70.95
C LEU A 618 -21.94 23.89 70.48
N GLY A 619 -23.03 23.19 70.81
CA GLY A 619 -23.17 21.85 71.43
C GLY A 619 -24.59 21.52 71.96
N GLN A 620 -25.00 20.24 71.84
CA GLN A 620 -26.07 19.51 72.59
C GLN A 620 -27.56 19.96 72.58
N GLU A 621 -28.41 18.96 72.93
CA GLU A 621 -29.82 18.96 73.39
C GLU A 621 -30.91 19.58 72.48
N GLU A 622 -31.90 18.85 71.92
CA GLU A 622 -32.92 17.87 72.41
C GLU A 622 -34.29 18.54 72.78
N ILE A 623 -35.37 17.75 72.72
CA ILE A 623 -36.73 17.97 73.28
C ILE A 623 -37.81 18.66 72.41
N VAL A 624 -38.45 17.83 71.57
CA VAL A 624 -39.90 17.49 71.55
C VAL A 624 -41.02 18.57 71.43
N SER A 625 -41.95 18.27 70.51
CA SER A 625 -43.40 18.62 70.41
C SER A 625 -43.82 19.54 69.23
N GLY A 626 -44.93 19.28 68.52
CA GLY A 626 -45.74 18.05 68.48
C GLY A 626 -47.14 18.22 67.85
N ASN A 627 -47.69 17.12 67.28
CA ASN A 627 -49.07 16.95 66.76
C ASN A 627 -49.42 17.72 65.44
N LYS A 628 -50.37 17.29 64.60
CA LYS A 628 -51.40 16.22 64.72
C LYS A 628 -51.89 15.69 63.35
N GLN A 629 -52.35 14.41 63.32
CA GLN A 629 -53.16 13.75 62.26
C GLN A 629 -52.49 13.62 60.86
N GLY A 630 -52.65 12.56 60.06
CA GLY A 630 -53.43 11.29 60.12
C GLY A 630 -53.68 10.81 58.66
N ILE A 631 -53.98 9.56 58.28
CA ILE A 631 -54.49 8.34 58.94
C ILE A 631 -54.07 7.10 58.07
N ASN A 632 -53.67 5.97 58.70
CA ASN A 632 -53.55 4.56 58.19
C ASN A 632 -52.74 4.26 56.89
N GLY A 633 -52.03 3.13 56.75
CA GLY A 633 -51.60 2.14 57.74
C GLY A 633 -51.24 0.75 57.16
N ARG A 634 -50.10 0.19 57.64
CA ARG A 634 -49.80 -1.24 57.97
C ARG A 634 -49.75 -2.27 56.81
N GLU A 635 -48.88 -3.29 56.78
CA GLU A 635 -48.07 -4.02 57.81
C GLU A 635 -46.53 -3.90 57.49
N GLU A 636 -45.51 -4.10 58.35
CA GLU A 636 -45.16 -5.11 59.38
C GLU A 636 -44.92 -6.53 58.79
N ILE A 637 -43.83 -7.30 59.01
CA ILE A 637 -42.48 -7.17 59.64
C ILE A 637 -41.51 -8.16 58.87
N THR A 638 -40.21 -8.45 59.15
CA THR A 638 -39.34 -8.40 60.35
C THR A 638 -37.82 -8.38 59.98
N SER A 639 -36.97 -7.95 60.93
CA SER A 639 -35.53 -8.24 61.18
C SER A 639 -34.66 -9.12 60.24
N GLY A 640 -33.39 -8.73 60.06
CA GLY A 640 -32.30 -9.37 60.82
C GLY A 640 -31.05 -9.94 60.11
N LYS A 641 -29.88 -9.53 60.65
CA LYS A 641 -28.55 -10.20 60.69
C LYS A 641 -27.63 -10.27 59.46
N GLU A 642 -26.34 -10.24 59.81
CA GLU A 642 -25.17 -10.40 58.96
C GLU A 642 -25.09 -11.79 58.29
N ARG A 643 -24.46 -11.85 57.11
CA ARG A 643 -23.51 -12.91 56.75
C ARG A 643 -22.65 -12.51 55.56
N ASP A 644 -21.43 -13.05 55.53
CA ASP A 644 -20.42 -12.80 54.50
C ASP A 644 -20.65 -13.56 53.19
N ALA A 645 -19.84 -13.15 52.20
CA ALA A 645 -19.21 -13.97 51.17
C ALA A 645 -19.78 -13.97 49.73
N VAL A 646 -18.83 -14.28 48.82
CA VAL A 646 -18.95 -14.55 47.39
C VAL A 646 -19.23 -13.33 46.50
N GLU A 647 -18.14 -12.68 46.05
CA GLU A 647 -18.14 -12.02 44.74
C GLU A 647 -18.38 -13.07 43.65
N SER A 648 -19.53 -13.03 42.97
CA SER A 648 -19.75 -13.85 41.79
C SER A 648 -18.95 -13.29 40.61
N LYS A 649 -17.91 -14.01 40.18
CA LYS A 649 -17.27 -13.74 38.89
C LYS A 649 -18.28 -13.98 37.75
N THR A 650 -18.87 -12.91 37.25
CA THR A 650 -19.47 -12.91 35.91
C THR A 650 -18.33 -12.77 34.91
N ASP A 651 -17.90 -13.87 34.31
CA ASP A 651 -16.91 -13.83 33.24
C ASP A 651 -17.44 -12.99 32.08
N LYS A 652 -16.78 -11.85 31.83
CA LYS A 652 -17.10 -10.98 30.69
C LYS A 652 -16.57 -11.65 29.44
N ALA A 653 -17.44 -12.36 28.72
CA ALA A 653 -17.16 -12.81 27.37
C ALA A 653 -16.63 -11.62 26.53
N GLU A 654 -15.54 -11.83 25.81
CA GLU A 654 -15.05 -10.82 24.88
C GLU A 654 -16.09 -10.58 23.77
N PRO A 655 -16.27 -9.33 23.30
CA PRO A 655 -17.12 -9.09 22.15
C PRO A 655 -16.58 -9.83 20.91
N PRO A 656 -17.45 -10.40 20.07
CA PRO A 656 -17.05 -11.10 18.85
C PRO A 656 -16.19 -10.22 17.93
N LYS A 657 -15.17 -10.82 17.32
CA LYS A 657 -14.06 -10.10 16.66
C LYS A 657 -14.29 -9.84 15.17
N THR A 658 -15.29 -10.49 14.58
CA THR A 658 -15.75 -10.28 13.20
C THR A 658 -17.28 -10.17 13.13
N GLY A 659 -17.82 -9.70 12.00
CA GLY A 659 -19.26 -9.70 11.74
C GLY A 659 -19.87 -11.10 11.65
N ASP A 660 -19.07 -12.09 11.27
CA ASP A 660 -19.47 -13.50 11.16
C ASP A 660 -19.57 -14.16 12.54
N ASP A 661 -18.61 -13.88 13.43
CA ASP A 661 -18.70 -14.27 14.84
C ASP A 661 -19.96 -13.66 15.48
N PHE A 662 -20.25 -12.39 15.19
CA PHE A 662 -21.42 -11.70 15.72
C PHE A 662 -22.74 -12.32 15.23
N TYR A 663 -22.89 -12.55 13.92
CA TYR A 663 -24.07 -13.25 13.36
C TYR A 663 -24.26 -14.64 13.99
N ASN A 664 -23.20 -15.46 14.03
CA ASN A 664 -23.30 -16.80 14.63
C ASN A 664 -23.65 -16.75 16.12
N SER A 665 -23.10 -15.79 16.89
CA SER A 665 -23.44 -15.61 18.31
C SER A 665 -24.92 -15.24 18.53
N LEU A 666 -25.53 -14.50 17.61
CA LEU A 666 -26.97 -14.21 17.65
C LEU A 666 -27.80 -15.44 17.29
N VAL A 667 -27.39 -16.22 16.28
CA VAL A 667 -28.04 -17.50 15.93
C VAL A 667 -28.00 -18.48 17.11
N GLN A 668 -26.84 -18.63 17.77
CA GLN A 668 -26.68 -19.49 18.96
C GLN A 668 -27.60 -19.07 20.12
N ARG A 669 -27.67 -17.76 20.42
CA ARG A 669 -28.57 -17.23 21.45
C ARG A 669 -30.05 -17.39 21.13
N GLU A 670 -30.44 -17.28 19.87
CA GLU A 670 -31.81 -17.60 19.42
C GLU A 670 -32.08 -19.11 19.44
N ALA A 671 -31.05 -19.94 19.22
CA ALA A 671 -31.06 -21.39 19.41
C ALA A 671 -31.03 -21.84 20.89
N GLY A 672 -31.08 -20.91 21.85
CA GLY A 672 -31.18 -21.21 23.28
C GLY A 672 -29.83 -21.42 23.99
N GLU A 673 -28.73 -20.92 23.43
CA GLU A 673 -27.42 -20.88 24.08
C GLU A 673 -27.16 -19.52 24.74
N GLY A 674 -27.24 -19.47 26.07
CA GLY A 674 -27.01 -18.23 26.83
C GLY A 674 -28.28 -17.39 27.05
N THR A 675 -28.13 -16.06 27.05
CA THR A 675 -29.26 -15.15 27.29
C THR A 675 -30.12 -14.99 26.02
N PRO A 676 -31.46 -15.12 26.10
CA PRO A 676 -32.33 -14.99 24.92
C PRO A 676 -32.20 -13.61 24.29
N LEU A 677 -32.38 -13.53 22.97
CA LEU A 677 -32.31 -12.26 22.26
C LEU A 677 -33.43 -11.31 22.66
N ASN A 678 -33.09 -10.04 22.91
CA ASN A 678 -34.08 -8.98 23.06
C ASN A 678 -34.68 -8.57 21.70
N VAL A 679 -35.74 -7.76 21.71
CA VAL A 679 -36.50 -7.38 20.50
C VAL A 679 -35.61 -6.73 19.42
N LEU A 680 -34.64 -5.90 19.80
CA LEU A 680 -33.70 -5.26 18.86
C LEU A 680 -32.68 -6.27 18.32
N GLU A 681 -32.21 -7.20 19.15
CA GLU A 681 -31.28 -8.26 18.73
C GLU A 681 -31.94 -9.25 17.75
N LYS A 682 -33.22 -9.60 17.95
CA LYS A 682 -33.99 -10.42 16.99
C LYS A 682 -34.18 -9.72 15.65
N ALA A 683 -34.50 -8.43 15.66
CA ALA A 683 -34.61 -7.63 14.43
C ALA A 683 -33.26 -7.51 13.69
N LEU A 684 -32.17 -7.35 14.44
CA LEU A 684 -30.81 -7.31 13.89
C LEU A 684 -30.38 -8.66 13.32
N LEU A 685 -30.67 -9.77 14.00
CA LEU A 685 -30.44 -11.13 13.48
C LEU A 685 -31.22 -11.36 12.18
N THR A 686 -32.49 -10.94 12.12
CA THR A 686 -33.32 -11.04 10.90
C THR A 686 -32.68 -10.27 9.75
N SER A 687 -32.29 -9.01 9.96
CA SER A 687 -31.68 -8.17 8.91
C SER A 687 -30.30 -8.68 8.45
N LEU A 688 -29.47 -9.20 9.36
CA LEU A 688 -28.19 -9.83 9.01
C LEU A 688 -28.39 -11.13 8.21
N HIS A 689 -29.41 -11.91 8.56
CA HIS A 689 -29.78 -13.12 7.84
C HIS A 689 -30.30 -12.80 6.43
N GLU A 690 -31.20 -11.82 6.28
CA GLU A 690 -31.70 -11.36 4.98
C GLU A 690 -30.55 -10.89 4.06
N SER A 691 -29.56 -10.18 4.61
CA SER A 691 -28.35 -9.80 3.86
C SER A 691 -27.58 -11.03 3.36
N ARG A 692 -27.38 -12.03 4.22
CA ARG A 692 -26.63 -13.27 3.90
C ARG A 692 -27.37 -14.18 2.91
N VAL A 693 -28.70 -14.14 2.88
CA VAL A 693 -29.50 -14.80 1.84
C VAL A 693 -29.43 -14.03 0.52
N ALA A 694 -29.39 -12.69 0.56
CA ALA A 694 -29.27 -11.85 -0.63
C ALA A 694 -27.88 -11.94 -1.31
N ASP A 695 -26.80 -12.05 -0.54
CA ASP A 695 -25.44 -12.27 -1.06
C ASP A 695 -25.11 -13.74 -1.38
N LYS A 696 -26.00 -14.67 -1.00
CA LYS A 696 -25.90 -16.14 -1.16
C LYS A 696 -24.85 -16.83 -0.29
N SER A 697 -24.36 -16.19 0.77
CA SER A 697 -23.53 -16.85 1.80
C SER A 697 -24.34 -17.74 2.75
N GLU A 698 -25.65 -17.52 2.86
CA GLU A 698 -26.60 -18.37 3.58
C GLU A 698 -27.66 -18.92 2.62
N THR A 699 -28.07 -20.17 2.83
CA THR A 699 -29.05 -20.88 1.97
C THR A 699 -30.21 -21.48 2.74
N LEU A 700 -30.10 -21.56 4.07
CA LEU A 700 -31.21 -21.88 4.97
C LEU A 700 -32.02 -20.62 5.25
N THR A 701 -33.31 -20.77 5.53
CA THR A 701 -34.09 -19.72 6.20
C THR A 701 -33.66 -19.58 7.67
N LEU A 702 -33.98 -18.46 8.32
CA LEU A 702 -33.54 -18.19 9.70
C LEU A 702 -34.03 -19.28 10.66
N ASP A 703 -35.28 -19.71 10.54
CA ASP A 703 -35.86 -20.79 11.34
C ASP A 703 -35.12 -22.13 11.13
N GLN A 704 -34.75 -22.44 9.89
CA GLN A 704 -33.94 -23.63 9.57
C GLN A 704 -32.51 -23.53 10.13
N ARG A 705 -31.88 -22.35 10.05
CA ARG A 705 -30.54 -22.10 10.58
C ARG A 705 -30.51 -22.19 12.11
N VAL A 706 -31.52 -21.64 12.77
CA VAL A 706 -31.72 -21.77 14.24
C VAL A 706 -32.01 -23.21 14.62
N ALA A 707 -32.84 -23.95 13.88
CA ALA A 707 -33.13 -25.36 14.15
C ALA A 707 -31.90 -26.27 13.97
N GLU A 708 -31.05 -26.03 12.97
CA GLU A 708 -29.81 -26.78 12.77
C GLU A 708 -28.82 -26.55 13.93
N VAL A 709 -28.72 -25.30 14.44
CA VAL A 709 -27.89 -24.99 15.62
C VAL A 709 -28.50 -25.53 16.92
N GLN A 710 -29.83 -25.50 17.09
CA GLN A 710 -30.52 -26.18 18.21
C GLN A 710 -30.21 -27.68 18.24
N LYS A 711 -30.17 -28.33 17.07
CA LYS A 711 -29.81 -29.75 16.91
C LYS A 711 -28.33 -30.02 17.25
N GLN A 712 -27.41 -29.12 16.91
CA GLN A 712 -25.99 -29.21 17.30
C GLN A 712 -25.85 -29.08 18.83
N ILE A 713 -26.43 -28.04 19.42
CA ILE A 713 -26.48 -27.82 20.88
C ILE A 713 -27.10 -29.03 21.62
N ALA A 714 -28.13 -29.66 21.05
CA ALA A 714 -28.73 -30.86 21.61
C ALA A 714 -27.78 -32.07 21.56
N ALA A 715 -27.10 -32.31 20.44
CA ALA A 715 -26.15 -33.41 20.28
C ALA A 715 -24.98 -33.30 21.27
N GLU A 716 -24.40 -32.11 21.42
CA GLU A 716 -23.36 -31.83 22.41
C GLU A 716 -23.85 -32.08 23.84
N LYS A 717 -25.05 -31.58 24.20
CA LYS A 717 -25.65 -31.80 25.52
C LYS A 717 -26.00 -33.26 25.82
N THR A 718 -26.26 -34.08 24.80
CA THR A 718 -26.45 -35.54 24.98
C THR A 718 -25.14 -36.30 25.20
N GLY A 719 -23.98 -35.68 24.96
CA GLY A 719 -22.68 -36.31 25.20
C GLY A 719 -22.38 -37.50 24.29
N GLU A 720 -23.05 -37.61 23.13
CA GLU A 720 -22.83 -38.69 22.14
C GLU A 720 -21.54 -38.47 21.32
N VAL A 721 -20.48 -38.02 21.99
CA VAL A 721 -19.12 -38.08 21.46
C VAL A 721 -18.74 -39.56 21.40
N LYS A 722 -18.72 -40.12 20.18
CA LYS A 722 -18.12 -41.44 19.96
C LYS A 722 -16.70 -41.43 20.54
N ALA A 723 -16.47 -42.26 21.55
CA ALA A 723 -15.12 -42.49 22.06
C ALA A 723 -14.20 -42.90 20.89
N PRO A 724 -12.93 -42.44 20.86
CA PRO A 724 -12.01 -42.81 19.80
C PRO A 724 -11.86 -44.33 19.79
N THR A 725 -12.33 -44.96 18.72
CA THR A 725 -12.33 -46.42 18.58
C THR A 725 -10.90 -46.95 18.51
N ASP A 726 -10.58 -47.94 19.34
CA ASP A 726 -9.29 -48.61 19.35
C ASP A 726 -8.86 -49.05 17.94
N GLY A 727 -7.64 -48.68 17.54
CA GLY A 727 -6.97 -49.27 16.39
C GLY A 727 -7.46 -48.83 15.01
N LEU A 728 -7.58 -47.52 14.73
CA LEU A 728 -7.62 -47.04 13.35
C LEU A 728 -6.32 -47.43 12.61
N THR A 729 -6.43 -48.38 11.66
CA THR A 729 -5.33 -48.72 10.75
C THR A 729 -4.89 -47.49 9.95
N PRO A 730 -3.60 -47.15 9.90
CA PRO A 730 -3.10 -46.10 9.02
C PRO A 730 -3.37 -46.42 7.55
N PRO A 731 -3.54 -45.40 6.69
CA PRO A 731 -3.67 -45.59 5.25
C PRO A 731 -2.38 -46.17 4.64
N GLU A 732 -2.53 -46.85 3.51
CA GLU A 732 -1.40 -47.45 2.79
C GLU A 732 -0.39 -46.37 2.36
N GLY A 733 0.88 -46.56 2.74
CA GLY A 733 1.95 -45.58 2.54
C GLY A 733 2.33 -44.74 3.76
N PHE A 734 1.57 -44.77 4.87
CA PHE A 734 1.99 -44.14 6.13
C PHE A 734 3.29 -44.77 6.68
N GLN A 735 4.25 -43.93 7.05
CA GLN A 735 5.51 -44.32 7.71
C GLN A 735 5.81 -43.40 8.91
N LYS A 736 6.58 -43.90 9.88
CA LYS A 736 7.15 -43.11 10.98
C LYS A 736 8.63 -42.82 10.71
N GLY A 737 9.11 -41.66 11.14
CA GLY A 737 10.48 -41.20 10.91
C GLY A 737 10.55 -39.83 10.22
N GLU A 738 11.70 -39.52 9.63
CA GLU A 738 11.95 -38.25 8.95
C GLU A 738 11.10 -38.10 7.67
N ALA A 739 10.57 -36.90 7.45
CA ALA A 739 9.83 -36.49 6.26
C ALA A 739 9.97 -34.97 6.04
N VAL A 740 9.44 -34.48 4.91
CA VAL A 740 9.32 -33.04 4.62
C VAL A 740 7.84 -32.69 4.53
N TRP A 741 7.39 -31.74 5.34
CA TRP A 741 6.08 -31.11 5.23
C TRP A 741 6.13 -30.02 4.14
N LYS A 742 5.30 -30.17 3.12
CA LYS A 742 5.16 -29.23 2.00
C LYS A 742 3.93 -28.36 2.18
N ASN A 743 4.07 -27.29 2.97
CA ASN A 743 3.11 -26.19 2.92
C ASN A 743 3.40 -25.29 1.69
N LYS A 744 2.57 -24.26 1.45
CA LYS A 744 2.68 -23.41 0.26
C LYS A 744 3.85 -22.42 0.29
N ASP A 745 4.44 -22.21 1.46
CA ASP A 745 5.33 -21.09 1.74
C ASP A 745 6.79 -21.54 1.93
N THR A 746 7.03 -22.69 2.59
CA THR A 746 8.36 -23.32 2.75
C THR A 746 8.26 -24.82 3.04
N ASP A 747 9.05 -25.64 2.32
CA ASP A 747 9.29 -27.06 2.66
C ASP A 747 10.01 -27.18 4.03
N MET A 748 9.40 -27.82 5.02
CA MET A 748 9.96 -27.97 6.38
C MET A 748 10.29 -29.44 6.73
N PRO A 749 11.50 -29.75 7.27
CA PRO A 749 11.79 -31.09 7.77
C PRO A 749 11.02 -31.39 9.07
N VAL A 750 10.43 -32.57 9.16
CA VAL A 750 9.61 -33.03 10.30
C VAL A 750 9.86 -34.50 10.63
N GLU A 751 9.72 -34.89 11.89
CA GLU A 751 9.81 -36.29 12.34
C GLU A 751 8.42 -36.78 12.76
N ILE A 752 7.85 -37.74 12.03
CA ILE A 752 6.50 -38.28 12.23
C ILE A 752 6.53 -39.40 13.26
N ILE A 753 5.75 -39.22 14.34
CA ILE A 753 5.75 -40.10 15.51
C ILE A 753 4.47 -40.95 15.63
N GLU A 754 3.35 -40.51 15.06
CA GLU A 754 2.03 -41.10 15.30
C GLU A 754 1.03 -40.78 14.18
N TYR A 755 0.06 -41.66 13.95
CA TYR A 755 -1.10 -41.41 13.08
C TYR A 755 -2.29 -41.02 13.97
N LEU A 756 -2.94 -39.91 13.67
CA LEU A 756 -4.00 -39.31 14.48
C LEU A 756 -5.42 -39.67 14.01
N GLY A 757 -5.53 -40.50 12.96
CA GLY A 757 -6.80 -40.86 12.34
C GLY A 757 -7.18 -39.94 11.18
N GLU A 758 -8.46 -40.00 10.82
CA GLU A 758 -9.07 -39.17 9.79
C GLU A 758 -9.94 -38.10 10.44
N ARG A 759 -9.87 -36.87 9.92
CA ARG A 759 -10.68 -35.73 10.34
C ARG A 759 -11.05 -34.92 9.11
N ASP A 760 -12.31 -34.51 9.00
CA ASP A 760 -12.80 -33.64 7.92
C ASP A 760 -12.46 -34.17 6.49
N GLY A 761 -12.39 -35.50 6.34
CA GLY A 761 -12.04 -36.19 5.08
C GLY A 761 -10.54 -36.24 4.74
N ARG A 762 -9.64 -35.82 5.64
CA ARG A 762 -8.17 -35.90 5.48
C ARG A 762 -7.55 -36.75 6.59
N HIS A 763 -6.47 -37.45 6.26
CA HIS A 763 -5.68 -38.22 7.20
C HIS A 763 -4.65 -37.32 7.91
N TYR A 764 -4.49 -37.44 9.23
CA TYR A 764 -3.59 -36.58 10.02
C TYR A 764 -2.48 -37.37 10.71
N VAL A 765 -1.29 -36.77 10.80
CA VAL A 765 -0.13 -37.32 11.50
C VAL A 765 0.41 -36.34 12.55
N LYS A 766 0.92 -36.89 13.65
CA LYS A 766 1.61 -36.12 14.69
C LYS A 766 3.09 -36.08 14.40
N THR A 767 3.70 -34.90 14.55
CA THR A 767 5.16 -34.73 14.45
C THR A 767 5.75 -34.38 15.81
N LYS A 768 7.03 -34.71 16.00
CA LYS A 768 7.76 -34.59 17.27
C LYS A 768 7.77 -33.18 17.88
N ASN A 769 7.66 -32.16 17.03
CA ASN A 769 7.73 -30.75 17.40
C ASN A 769 6.37 -30.03 17.30
N SER A 770 5.26 -30.75 17.09
CA SER A 770 3.92 -30.19 16.95
C SER A 770 2.92 -30.88 17.88
N GLU A 771 2.16 -30.09 18.63
CA GLU A 771 1.00 -30.58 19.39
C GLU A 771 -0.20 -30.85 18.46
N GLY A 772 -0.30 -30.12 17.34
CA GLY A 772 -1.31 -30.29 16.30
C GLY A 772 -0.92 -31.33 15.25
N GLY A 773 -1.92 -31.96 14.64
CA GLY A 773 -1.74 -32.87 13.51
C GLY A 773 -1.48 -32.12 12.19
N ILE A 774 -0.57 -32.65 11.38
CA ILE A 774 -0.32 -32.22 10.00
C ILE A 774 -1.07 -33.16 9.03
N PRO A 775 -1.69 -32.67 7.95
CA PRO A 775 -2.30 -33.54 6.94
C PRO A 775 -1.26 -34.43 6.24
N LEU A 776 -1.54 -35.73 6.13
CA LEU A 776 -0.64 -36.72 5.54
C LEU A 776 -0.39 -36.50 4.05
N ASP A 777 -1.34 -35.88 3.33
CA ASP A 777 -1.20 -35.50 1.92
C ASP A 777 -0.26 -34.30 1.69
N GLU A 778 0.13 -33.59 2.76
CA GLU A 778 1.16 -32.55 2.73
C GLU A 778 2.55 -33.09 3.13
N ILE A 779 2.68 -34.39 3.42
CA ILE A 779 3.93 -35.04 3.83
C ILE A 779 4.61 -35.74 2.64
N VAL A 780 5.91 -35.49 2.47
CA VAL A 780 6.78 -36.22 1.54
C VAL A 780 7.91 -36.90 2.30
N TYR A 781 7.87 -38.23 2.36
CA TYR A 781 8.96 -39.04 2.90
C TYR A 781 10.20 -38.99 1.97
N PRO A 782 11.42 -38.97 2.51
CA PRO A 782 12.63 -39.12 1.71
C PRO A 782 12.62 -40.50 1.04
N ARG A 783 12.81 -40.54 -0.28
CA ARG A 783 13.01 -41.82 -0.99
C ARG A 783 14.27 -42.48 -0.44
N THR A 784 14.16 -43.72 0.02
CA THR A 784 15.30 -44.52 0.51
C THR A 784 16.24 -44.88 -0.64
N THR A 785 17.16 -43.96 -0.97
CA THR A 785 18.17 -44.15 -2.02
C THR A 785 19.22 -45.17 -1.60
N SER A 786 18.88 -46.45 -1.76
CA SER A 786 19.80 -47.59 -1.69
C SER A 786 20.67 -47.70 -2.95
N GLU A 787 21.17 -46.57 -3.45
CA GLU A 787 22.05 -46.47 -4.63
C GLU A 787 23.03 -45.32 -4.42
N ALA A 788 24.31 -45.56 -4.72
CA ALA A 788 25.40 -44.64 -4.39
C ALA A 788 25.44 -43.43 -5.33
N ARG A 789 25.79 -42.25 -4.77
CA ARG A 789 26.09 -41.06 -5.59
C ARG A 789 27.32 -41.33 -6.47
N VAL A 790 27.09 -41.41 -7.78
CA VAL A 790 28.13 -41.20 -8.79
C VAL A 790 28.40 -39.70 -8.87
N ASP A 791 29.67 -39.31 -8.95
CA ASP A 791 30.08 -37.91 -9.07
C ASP A 791 29.76 -37.37 -10.47
N MET A 792 29.06 -36.23 -10.55
CA MET A 792 28.56 -35.65 -11.81
C MET A 792 29.33 -34.39 -12.21
N SER A 793 30.64 -34.52 -12.40
CA SER A 793 31.47 -33.49 -13.03
C SER A 793 31.31 -33.48 -14.57
N VAL A 794 30.17 -32.98 -15.04
CA VAL A 794 29.85 -32.89 -16.48
C VAL A 794 30.85 -31.98 -17.21
N PRO A 795 31.48 -32.42 -18.32
CA PRO A 795 32.36 -31.58 -19.13
C PRO A 795 31.65 -30.34 -19.71
N LYS A 796 32.31 -29.18 -19.70
CA LYS A 796 31.66 -27.89 -20.01
C LYS A 796 31.34 -27.62 -21.49
N ASP A 797 31.91 -28.39 -22.42
CA ASP A 797 31.95 -28.00 -23.84
C ASP A 797 30.86 -28.61 -24.74
N THR A 798 29.98 -29.47 -24.22
CA THR A 798 28.91 -30.13 -25.02
C THR A 798 27.53 -29.45 -24.96
N ASN A 799 27.25 -28.62 -23.95
CA ASN A 799 25.93 -28.01 -23.75
C ASN A 799 25.68 -26.74 -24.59
N ARG A 800 25.79 -26.85 -25.91
CA ARG A 800 25.12 -25.93 -26.84
C ARG A 800 23.87 -26.60 -27.40
N ILE A 801 22.71 -26.15 -26.93
CA ILE A 801 21.44 -26.41 -27.60
C ILE A 801 21.58 -25.86 -29.04
N PRO A 802 21.24 -26.62 -30.10
CA PRO A 802 21.25 -26.10 -31.46
C PRO A 802 20.32 -24.88 -31.59
N ASP A 803 20.73 -23.90 -32.40
CA ASP A 803 20.00 -22.64 -32.56
C ASP A 803 18.79 -22.81 -33.49
N ILE A 804 17.81 -23.57 -32.99
CA ILE A 804 16.61 -24.01 -33.70
C ILE A 804 15.67 -22.82 -33.85
N ASP A 805 15.56 -22.31 -35.08
CA ASP A 805 14.57 -21.30 -35.42
C ASP A 805 13.24 -21.97 -35.68
N VAL A 806 12.54 -22.25 -34.58
CA VAL A 806 11.17 -22.79 -34.55
C VAL A 806 10.21 -22.09 -35.51
N VAL A 807 10.36 -20.79 -35.79
CA VAL A 807 9.48 -20.10 -36.74
C VAL A 807 9.77 -20.55 -38.17
N LYS A 808 11.05 -20.57 -38.56
CA LYS A 808 11.51 -21.01 -39.89
C LYS A 808 11.27 -22.50 -40.11
N GLU A 809 11.64 -23.33 -39.13
CA GLU A 809 11.63 -24.80 -39.25
C GLU A 809 10.24 -25.42 -39.16
N THR A 810 9.29 -24.77 -38.48
CA THR A 810 7.87 -25.18 -38.52
C THR A 810 7.08 -24.51 -39.65
N GLY A 811 7.73 -23.74 -40.54
CA GLY A 811 7.06 -22.95 -41.58
C GLY A 811 6.10 -21.88 -41.03
N GLY A 812 6.26 -21.49 -39.76
CA GLY A 812 5.37 -20.57 -39.07
C GLY A 812 4.03 -21.18 -38.64
N LEU A 813 3.99 -22.48 -38.30
CA LEU A 813 2.76 -23.20 -37.95
C LEU A 813 1.93 -22.51 -36.84
N PHE A 814 2.60 -21.89 -35.86
CA PHE A 814 1.98 -21.11 -34.79
C PHE A 814 2.12 -19.58 -34.99
N GLY A 815 2.25 -19.14 -36.24
CA GLY A 815 2.48 -17.75 -36.64
C GLY A 815 3.97 -17.35 -36.65
N GLN A 816 4.26 -16.17 -37.23
CA GLN A 816 5.63 -15.66 -37.40
C GLN A 816 6.17 -14.86 -36.20
N GLY A 817 5.36 -14.64 -35.15
CA GLY A 817 5.72 -13.87 -33.96
C GLY A 817 6.11 -14.73 -32.74
N PRO A 818 6.45 -14.10 -31.60
CA PRO A 818 6.76 -14.78 -30.33
C PRO A 818 5.49 -15.28 -29.61
N THR A 819 4.66 -16.03 -30.34
CA THR A 819 3.39 -16.61 -29.90
C THR A 819 3.57 -17.70 -28.85
N GLU A 820 2.48 -18.06 -28.16
CA GLU A 820 2.49 -19.11 -27.14
C GLU A 820 2.85 -20.48 -27.71
N GLY A 821 2.28 -20.87 -28.86
CA GLY A 821 2.65 -22.09 -29.58
C GLY A 821 4.14 -22.15 -29.92
N ASN A 822 4.73 -21.05 -30.41
CA ASN A 822 6.17 -20.99 -30.69
C ASN A 822 7.04 -21.09 -29.41
N ARG A 823 6.53 -20.73 -28.23
CA ARG A 823 7.20 -20.97 -26.94
C ARG A 823 7.07 -22.41 -26.48
N LEU A 824 5.89 -23.02 -26.65
CA LEU A 824 5.63 -24.43 -26.33
C LEU A 824 6.49 -25.36 -27.19
N VAL A 825 6.60 -25.12 -28.50
CA VAL A 825 7.53 -25.86 -29.37
C VAL A 825 8.97 -25.69 -28.90
N ARG A 826 9.44 -24.46 -28.60
CA ARG A 826 10.82 -24.24 -28.08
C ARG A 826 11.09 -25.03 -26.79
N ARG A 827 10.12 -25.10 -25.86
CA ARG A 827 10.25 -25.93 -24.64
C ARG A 827 10.32 -27.42 -24.99
N ALA A 828 9.38 -27.91 -25.80
CA ALA A 828 9.31 -29.31 -26.19
C ALA A 828 10.57 -29.78 -26.95
N VAL A 829 11.12 -28.94 -27.84
CA VAL A 829 12.42 -29.16 -28.50
C VAL A 829 13.57 -29.21 -27.49
N THR A 830 13.56 -28.34 -26.47
CA THR A 830 14.59 -28.34 -25.43
C THR A 830 14.56 -29.64 -24.61
N ASP A 831 13.38 -30.11 -24.19
CA ASP A 831 13.25 -31.41 -23.52
C ASP A 831 13.55 -32.59 -24.46
N ALA A 832 13.25 -32.49 -25.77
CA ALA A 832 13.63 -33.51 -26.75
C ALA A 832 15.15 -33.64 -26.88
N PHE A 833 15.87 -32.51 -26.92
CA PHE A 833 17.33 -32.47 -26.99
C PHE A 833 17.99 -32.96 -25.69
N ASN A 834 17.42 -32.59 -24.53
CA ASN A 834 17.85 -33.13 -23.24
C ASN A 834 17.63 -34.65 -23.13
N ALA A 835 16.57 -35.18 -23.76
CA ALA A 835 16.28 -36.61 -23.82
C ALA A 835 17.09 -37.38 -24.89
N SER A 836 17.68 -36.70 -25.89
CA SER A 836 18.57 -37.32 -26.87
C SER A 836 20.04 -37.33 -26.40
N LEU A 837 20.48 -36.32 -25.63
CA LEU A 837 21.81 -36.28 -25.02
C LEU A 837 21.90 -36.95 -23.65
N GLY A 838 20.79 -37.03 -22.90
CA GLY A 838 20.79 -37.57 -21.55
C GLY A 838 20.91 -39.09 -21.48
N GLU A 839 21.48 -39.57 -20.38
CA GLU A 839 21.41 -40.97 -19.95
C GLU A 839 20.65 -41.10 -18.63
N GLY A 840 20.20 -42.32 -18.32
CA GLY A 840 19.55 -42.67 -17.05
C GLY A 840 18.41 -41.72 -16.64
N ALA A 841 18.49 -41.20 -15.41
CA ALA A 841 17.45 -40.38 -14.81
C ALA A 841 17.17 -39.08 -15.57
N MET A 842 18.18 -38.40 -16.11
CA MET A 842 17.99 -37.14 -16.84
C MET A 842 17.18 -37.35 -18.13
N LYS A 843 17.45 -38.44 -18.85
CA LYS A 843 16.66 -38.82 -20.03
C LYS A 843 15.23 -39.17 -19.66
N ALA A 844 15.02 -39.94 -18.60
CA ALA A 844 13.69 -40.31 -18.14
C ALA A 844 12.84 -39.08 -17.73
N GLU A 845 13.44 -38.11 -17.05
CA GLU A 845 12.78 -36.88 -16.61
C GLU A 845 12.43 -35.95 -17.79
N ALA A 846 13.35 -35.78 -18.74
CA ALA A 846 13.11 -35.01 -19.95
C ALA A 846 12.05 -35.65 -20.86
N LEU A 847 12.07 -36.98 -21.03
CA LEU A 847 11.01 -37.74 -21.69
C LEU A 847 9.66 -37.58 -21.00
N ALA A 848 9.61 -37.58 -19.66
CA ALA A 848 8.38 -37.41 -18.91
C ALA A 848 7.76 -36.02 -19.13
N ARG A 849 8.56 -34.94 -19.07
CA ARG A 849 8.11 -33.57 -19.40
C ARG A 849 7.63 -33.45 -20.83
N LEU A 850 8.36 -34.04 -21.79
CA LEU A 850 8.00 -33.98 -23.20
C LEU A 850 6.72 -34.78 -23.50
N LYS A 851 6.55 -35.96 -22.90
CA LYS A 851 5.32 -36.77 -23.00
C LYS A 851 4.13 -36.02 -22.41
N GLN A 852 4.25 -35.43 -21.21
CA GLN A 852 3.19 -34.62 -20.62
C GLN A 852 2.82 -33.42 -21.50
N THR A 853 3.82 -32.62 -21.92
CA THR A 853 3.61 -31.46 -22.82
C THR A 853 2.92 -31.86 -24.13
N SER A 854 3.22 -33.06 -24.65
CA SER A 854 2.62 -33.60 -25.88
C SER A 854 1.20 -34.18 -25.70
N ILE A 855 0.82 -34.52 -24.47
CA ILE A 855 -0.55 -34.92 -24.09
C ILE A 855 -1.42 -33.69 -23.91
N ASP A 856 -0.90 -32.65 -23.24
CA ASP A 856 -1.61 -31.39 -23.01
C ASP A 856 -1.78 -30.58 -24.30
N HIS A 857 -0.79 -30.65 -25.20
CA HIS A 857 -0.74 -29.93 -26.48
C HIS A 857 -0.49 -30.86 -27.68
N PRO A 858 -1.47 -31.70 -28.08
CA PRO A 858 -1.33 -32.61 -29.21
C PRO A 858 -1.05 -31.90 -30.55
N GLU A 859 -1.38 -30.61 -30.66
CA GLU A 859 -1.03 -29.75 -31.80
C GLU A 859 0.48 -29.58 -32.02
N LEU A 860 1.32 -29.86 -31.02
CA LEU A 860 2.79 -29.78 -31.16
C LEU A 860 3.37 -30.92 -32.02
N LYS A 861 2.66 -32.03 -32.19
CA LYS A 861 3.14 -33.21 -32.93
C LYS A 861 3.70 -32.87 -34.33
N PRO A 862 2.95 -32.25 -35.26
CA PRO A 862 3.48 -31.90 -36.58
C PRO A 862 4.67 -30.93 -36.53
N ALA A 863 4.74 -30.04 -35.54
CA ALA A 863 5.89 -29.14 -35.38
C ALA A 863 7.16 -29.89 -34.93
N LEU A 864 7.04 -30.83 -34.00
CA LEU A 864 8.14 -31.67 -33.53
C LEU A 864 8.59 -32.68 -34.60
N GLU A 865 7.65 -33.21 -35.40
CA GLU A 865 7.96 -34.06 -36.57
C GLU A 865 8.68 -33.27 -37.68
N MET A 866 8.31 -32.01 -37.93
CA MET A 866 9.03 -31.13 -38.88
C MET A 866 10.44 -30.81 -38.40
N ILE A 867 10.62 -30.44 -37.11
CA ILE A 867 11.95 -30.12 -36.57
C ILE A 867 12.84 -31.38 -36.54
N ALA A 868 12.32 -32.53 -36.08
CA ALA A 868 13.08 -33.78 -36.09
C ALA A 868 13.48 -34.27 -37.50
N LYS A 869 12.77 -33.85 -38.56
CA LYS A 869 13.18 -34.13 -39.94
C LYS A 869 14.48 -33.42 -40.31
N GLU A 870 14.70 -32.21 -39.82
CA GLU A 870 15.92 -31.42 -40.08
C GLU A 870 17.03 -31.68 -39.04
N HIS A 871 16.69 -32.15 -37.83
CA HIS A 871 17.62 -32.52 -36.74
C HIS A 871 17.51 -34.03 -36.39
N PRO A 872 18.29 -34.91 -37.06
CA PRO A 872 18.13 -36.37 -36.97
C PRO A 872 18.23 -36.98 -35.57
N GLU A 873 19.00 -36.37 -34.67
CA GLU A 873 19.17 -36.80 -33.28
C GLU A 873 17.85 -36.79 -32.50
N LEU A 874 16.92 -35.88 -32.85
CA LEU A 874 15.61 -35.77 -32.22
C LEU A 874 14.62 -36.84 -32.70
N GLN A 875 14.85 -37.49 -33.84
CA GLN A 875 13.89 -38.44 -34.44
C GLN A 875 13.60 -39.63 -33.52
N SER A 876 14.62 -40.13 -32.82
CA SER A 876 14.47 -41.24 -31.89
C SER A 876 13.54 -40.88 -30.72
N VAL A 877 13.73 -39.69 -30.14
CA VAL A 877 12.98 -39.19 -28.98
C VAL A 877 11.56 -38.77 -29.38
N VAL A 878 11.40 -38.00 -30.47
CA VAL A 878 10.07 -37.57 -30.95
C VAL A 878 9.22 -38.80 -31.31
N LYS A 879 9.82 -39.84 -31.89
CA LYS A 879 9.12 -41.11 -32.08
C LYS A 879 8.78 -41.80 -30.75
N GLU A 880 9.72 -41.90 -29.81
CA GLU A 880 9.48 -42.52 -28.49
C GLU A 880 8.40 -41.79 -27.65
N VAL A 881 8.15 -40.51 -27.95
CA VAL A 881 7.10 -39.68 -27.35
C VAL A 881 5.74 -39.90 -27.99
N PHE A 882 5.68 -40.04 -29.32
CA PHE A 882 4.41 -40.12 -30.06
C PHE A 882 3.98 -41.53 -30.48
N ASP A 883 4.82 -42.56 -30.35
CA ASP A 883 4.41 -43.96 -30.46
C ASP A 883 3.41 -44.30 -29.34
N GLY A 884 2.18 -44.64 -29.72
CA GLY A 884 1.04 -44.86 -28.81
C GLY A 884 0.16 -43.63 -28.56
N VAL A 885 0.63 -42.41 -28.89
CA VAL A 885 -0.21 -41.20 -28.85
C VAL A 885 -1.09 -41.15 -30.10
N VAL A 886 -2.26 -41.78 -30.00
CA VAL A 886 -3.31 -41.70 -31.03
C VAL A 886 -3.76 -40.24 -31.14
N ALA A 887 -3.46 -39.60 -32.27
CA ALA A 887 -3.98 -38.28 -32.55
C ALA A 887 -5.53 -38.34 -32.51
N PRO A 888 -6.21 -37.46 -31.77
CA PRO A 888 -7.67 -37.46 -31.73
C PRO A 888 -8.22 -37.25 -33.15
N PRO A 889 -9.39 -37.82 -33.48
CA PRO A 889 -10.05 -37.51 -34.75
C PRO A 889 -10.19 -35.99 -34.89
N PRO A 890 -10.06 -35.43 -36.11
CA PRO A 890 -10.13 -33.99 -36.31
C PRO A 890 -11.41 -33.45 -35.68
N ARG A 891 -11.24 -32.58 -34.67
CA ARG A 891 -12.38 -32.02 -33.93
C ARG A 891 -13.34 -31.38 -34.95
N PRO A 892 -14.66 -31.65 -34.90
CA PRO A 892 -15.61 -30.90 -35.73
C PRO A 892 -15.38 -29.41 -35.47
N GLU A 893 -15.35 -28.62 -36.55
CA GLU A 893 -14.75 -27.28 -36.56
C GLU A 893 -15.11 -26.47 -35.31
N GLN A 894 -14.11 -26.17 -34.48
CA GLN A 894 -14.30 -25.28 -33.35
C GLN A 894 -14.63 -23.89 -33.90
N LEU A 895 -15.91 -23.53 -33.81
CA LEU A 895 -16.45 -22.24 -34.25
C LEU A 895 -15.60 -21.11 -33.65
N LYS A 896 -14.83 -20.45 -34.52
CA LYS A 896 -14.07 -19.27 -34.14
C LYS A 896 -15.05 -18.13 -33.90
N LEU A 897 -14.61 -17.10 -33.18
CA LEU A 897 -15.42 -15.91 -32.97
C LEU A 897 -15.81 -15.23 -34.31
N SER A 898 -14.96 -15.35 -35.34
CA SER A 898 -15.25 -14.96 -36.74
C SER A 898 -16.46 -15.67 -37.34
N ASP A 899 -16.67 -16.93 -36.96
CA ASP A 899 -17.63 -17.85 -37.56
C ASP A 899 -19.01 -17.66 -36.93
N ILE A 900 -19.03 -17.13 -35.70
CA ILE A 900 -20.22 -16.58 -35.04
C ILE A 900 -20.60 -15.26 -35.71
N THR A 901 -19.65 -14.34 -35.92
CA THR A 901 -19.92 -13.04 -36.57
C THR A 901 -20.34 -13.13 -38.04
N THR A 902 -20.14 -14.26 -38.72
CA THR A 902 -20.53 -14.48 -40.12
C THR A 902 -21.80 -15.32 -40.30
N ARG A 903 -22.39 -15.87 -39.22
CA ARG A 903 -23.63 -16.65 -39.26
C ARG A 903 -24.92 -15.88 -38.93
N ARG A 904 -24.81 -14.65 -38.41
CA ARG A 904 -25.95 -13.74 -38.16
C ARG A 904 -26.01 -12.61 -39.18
N ALA A 905 -27.19 -12.03 -39.36
CA ALA A 905 -27.34 -10.84 -40.19
C ALA A 905 -26.71 -9.62 -39.48
N ALA A 906 -25.98 -8.78 -40.23
CA ALA A 906 -25.37 -7.57 -39.68
C ALA A 906 -26.46 -6.64 -39.09
N GLY A 907 -26.37 -6.36 -37.78
CA GLY A 907 -27.34 -5.57 -37.01
C GLY A 907 -28.18 -6.36 -36.00
N GLU A 908 -28.19 -7.70 -36.07
CA GLU A 908 -28.99 -8.54 -35.13
C GLU A 908 -28.49 -8.44 -33.68
N LEU A 909 -27.17 -8.54 -33.46
CA LEU A 909 -26.55 -8.37 -32.15
C LEU A 909 -26.73 -6.94 -31.58
N GLU A 910 -26.65 -5.93 -32.46
CA GLU A 910 -26.86 -4.52 -32.10
C GLU A 910 -28.32 -4.27 -31.66
N THR A 911 -29.28 -4.94 -32.32
CA THR A 911 -30.70 -4.90 -31.96
C THR A 911 -30.94 -5.51 -30.57
N LEU A 912 -30.34 -6.67 -30.26
CA LEU A 912 -30.44 -7.31 -28.95
C LEU A 912 -29.80 -6.46 -27.83
N VAL A 913 -28.61 -5.91 -28.07
CA VAL A 913 -27.95 -4.98 -27.13
C VAL A 913 -28.81 -3.75 -26.87
N GLN A 914 -29.49 -3.22 -27.89
CA GLN A 914 -30.40 -2.09 -27.75
C GLN A 914 -31.70 -2.48 -27.02
N GLU A 915 -32.25 -3.69 -27.23
CA GLU A 915 -33.42 -4.20 -26.48
C GLU A 915 -33.10 -4.33 -24.99
N GLY A 916 -32.02 -5.03 -24.61
CA GLY A 916 -31.59 -5.16 -23.23
C GLY A 916 -31.29 -3.80 -22.57
N THR A 917 -30.71 -2.87 -23.32
CA THR A 917 -30.50 -1.48 -22.87
C THR A 917 -31.82 -0.75 -22.61
N ASN A 918 -32.81 -0.89 -23.51
CA ASN A 918 -34.14 -0.29 -23.34
C ASN A 918 -34.88 -0.87 -22.13
N LEU A 919 -34.82 -2.18 -21.93
CA LEU A 919 -35.40 -2.87 -20.77
C LEU A 919 -34.74 -2.43 -19.46
N ALA A 920 -33.41 -2.27 -19.43
CA ALA A 920 -32.70 -1.75 -18.26
C ALA A 920 -33.09 -0.29 -17.93
N ILE A 921 -33.28 0.55 -18.95
CA ILE A 921 -33.76 1.93 -18.77
C ILE A 921 -35.21 1.94 -18.24
N ALA A 922 -36.10 1.11 -18.77
CA ALA A 922 -37.48 0.99 -18.30
C ALA A 922 -37.55 0.48 -16.84
N ALA A 923 -36.76 -0.54 -16.50
CA ALA A 923 -36.64 -1.06 -15.13
C ALA A 923 -36.10 0.02 -14.18
N SER A 924 -35.11 0.83 -14.58
CA SER A 924 -34.54 1.91 -13.75
C SER A 924 -35.53 3.04 -13.40
N LYS A 925 -36.67 3.11 -14.08
CA LYS A 925 -37.76 4.06 -13.82
C LYS A 925 -38.95 3.43 -13.08
N ASN A 926 -38.85 2.16 -12.68
CA ASN A 926 -39.95 1.36 -12.15
C ASN A 926 -41.15 1.22 -13.11
N GLU A 927 -40.91 1.13 -14.43
CA GLU A 927 -41.99 0.86 -15.40
C GLU A 927 -42.58 -0.56 -15.16
N PRO A 928 -43.91 -0.75 -15.06
CA PRO A 928 -44.51 -2.02 -14.66
C PRO A 928 -44.11 -3.22 -15.55
N GLY A 929 -43.61 -4.29 -14.91
CA GLY A 929 -43.14 -5.49 -15.58
C GLY A 929 -41.82 -5.33 -16.36
N ALA A 930 -41.17 -4.16 -16.35
CA ALA A 930 -39.90 -3.98 -17.05
C ALA A 930 -38.74 -4.76 -16.41
N LEU A 931 -38.75 -4.90 -15.08
CA LEU A 931 -37.72 -5.65 -14.33
C LEU A 931 -37.86 -7.16 -14.57
N GLU A 932 -39.09 -7.67 -14.65
CA GLU A 932 -39.41 -9.05 -15.02
C GLU A 932 -38.97 -9.35 -16.47
N LYS A 933 -39.33 -8.49 -17.43
CA LYS A 933 -38.87 -8.60 -18.83
C LYS A 933 -37.34 -8.52 -18.97
N LEU A 934 -36.66 -7.72 -18.15
CA LEU A 934 -35.20 -7.66 -18.12
C LEU A 934 -34.60 -8.96 -17.58
N ALA A 935 -35.21 -9.58 -16.56
CA ALA A 935 -34.80 -10.89 -16.06
C ALA A 935 -35.01 -11.99 -17.12
N ASP A 936 -36.15 -12.00 -17.82
CA ASP A 936 -36.41 -12.93 -18.93
C ASP A 936 -35.54 -12.68 -20.16
N PHE A 937 -35.12 -11.44 -20.42
CA PHE A 937 -34.11 -11.12 -21.43
C PHE A 937 -32.74 -11.70 -21.02
N ALA A 938 -32.27 -11.38 -19.81
CA ALA A 938 -31.00 -11.87 -19.29
C ALA A 938 -30.93 -13.40 -19.20
N LYS A 939 -32.05 -14.06 -18.85
CA LYS A 939 -32.16 -15.52 -18.77
C LYS A 939 -32.05 -16.18 -20.14
N ARG A 940 -32.54 -15.54 -21.21
CA ARG A 940 -32.36 -16.03 -22.59
C ARG A 940 -30.91 -15.85 -23.04
N SER A 941 -30.32 -14.67 -22.84
CA SER A 941 -28.90 -14.40 -23.11
C SER A 941 -27.92 -15.03 -22.11
N THR A 942 -28.33 -16.08 -21.38
CA THR A 942 -27.48 -16.91 -20.51
C THR A 942 -27.74 -18.41 -20.66
N ASP A 943 -28.63 -18.82 -21.57
CA ASP A 943 -28.75 -20.22 -21.98
C ASP A 943 -27.53 -20.59 -22.83
N SER A 944 -26.70 -21.53 -22.36
CA SER A 944 -25.49 -21.95 -23.10
C SER A 944 -25.77 -22.66 -24.42
N THR A 945 -27.04 -22.91 -24.77
CA THR A 945 -27.48 -23.41 -26.07
C THR A 945 -27.99 -22.33 -27.02
N ASP A 946 -28.25 -21.10 -26.55
CA ASP A 946 -28.51 -19.94 -27.40
C ASP A 946 -27.20 -19.14 -27.62
N PRO A 947 -26.69 -19.00 -28.85
CA PRO A 947 -25.50 -18.21 -29.14
C PRO A 947 -25.79 -16.68 -29.19
N ALA A 948 -26.69 -16.17 -28.34
CA ALA A 948 -27.18 -14.78 -28.30
C ALA A 948 -26.64 -13.92 -27.16
#